data_AF-A0A974RZI7-F1
#
_entry.id   AF-A0A974RZI7-F1
#
_cell.length_a   1.000
_cell.length_b   1.000
_cell.length_c   1.000
_cell.angle_alpha   90.00
_cell.angle_beta   90.00
_cell.angle_gamma   90.00
#
_symmetry.space_group_name_H-M   'P 1'
#
loop_
_entity.id
_entity.type
_entity.pdbx_description
1 polymer ?
#
loop_
_entity_poly.entity_id
_entity_poly.type
_entity_poly.pdbx_seq_one_letter_code
_entity_poly.pdbx_strand_id
1 'polypeptide(L)'
;MQLCQAWQNYVIDSTERSILFWDTLRQRGDNYLALKDEGNPPLLHFDYEILLDARKFDKPVNYALARILPPDGITIDNNKRPYIIIDPRAGQVPGIGGFKDDSQVGVALRARHPVYFVIFFPTPEPNQTILDVTDVEDIFVKKVCELHPNSSKPIIIGNCQGGWAVMMLAAANPKDVGVLLLSGSPLSYWGGAWTSGKGNNPMRYAGGLMGGSWMSSLAADLGNGYFDGAYLVQNFENLNPANTLWTKYRAVYNKIDTEPPRFLDFEKWWGSLSLMNGKEMDWIVQNLFVGNDLWTGKIRANDGRPLDIRNVHCPIVIFASLGDNITPPQQAFNWIADIYSSTDEIKARGQVIVGLLHESIGHLGVFVSGKVARKEYKELVPVLDNIEALNPGLYGMKITEKSVKNGQDPEYEVSFVEYRLEDIAKQLNKYERVDEQPFKAVEVISEFNQKAYELFAQPIVQAYASENTAELIREMHPSRIEKWAVSSAFNPFMNMLQPIAAKVRANRLPTDRSNNPFAILEEAISETIETNLNLYRDIRDTITESLFFSIYTSPFGIYLIQKDNKSMEPREPHKIKDPTKQPVVQQALLDINKGGLIAAVVRTILLLEKDGEHITLDYLETKKESVQKYLHLLGSFEIADVRQIRGREELLCYYYPEKSLQTLPKLLSKPKDKETYIKFFSLLAEDTKATTTGKLCAQQQRLVEKIKHILNV
;
A
#
# COMPACT_ATOMS: atom_id res chain seq x y z
N MET A 1 23.40 5.16 54.26
CA MET A 1 21.98 4.88 54.56
C MET A 1 21.08 5.13 53.35
N GLN A 2 21.10 6.31 52.72
CA GLN A 2 20.28 6.61 51.52
C GLN A 2 20.56 5.69 50.32
N LEU A 3 21.83 5.36 50.02
CA LEU A 3 22.17 4.44 48.91
C LEU A 3 21.70 3.00 49.16
N CYS A 4 21.79 2.50 50.40
CA CYS A 4 21.29 1.18 50.76
C CYS A 4 19.76 1.10 50.62
N GLN A 5 19.04 2.16 51.00
CA GLN A 5 17.59 2.24 50.80
C GLN A 5 17.23 2.28 49.31
N ALA A 6 17.94 3.08 48.52
CA ALA A 6 17.76 3.12 47.06
C ALA A 6 18.02 1.76 46.41
N TRP A 7 19.06 1.04 46.86
CA TRP A 7 19.35 -0.32 46.41
C TRP A 7 18.22 -1.30 46.76
N GLN A 8 17.75 -1.30 48.02
CA GLN A 8 16.65 -2.17 48.46
C GLN A 8 15.37 -1.91 47.66
N ASN A 9 14.98 -0.63 47.51
CA ASN A 9 13.80 -0.26 46.74
C ASN A 9 13.92 -0.69 45.27
N TYR A 10 15.11 -0.53 44.67
CA TYR A 10 15.40 -0.98 43.31
C TYR A 10 15.29 -2.50 43.17
N VAL A 11 15.88 -3.28 44.09
CA VAL A 11 15.85 -4.75 44.04
C VAL A 11 14.42 -5.28 44.19
N ILE A 12 13.63 -4.70 45.10
CA ILE A 12 12.21 -5.07 45.26
C ILE A 12 11.46 -4.82 43.95
N ASP A 13 11.51 -3.59 43.42
CA ASP A 13 10.81 -3.24 42.18
C ASP A 13 11.29 -4.09 40.99
N SER A 14 12.61 -4.26 40.81
CA SER A 14 13.20 -5.08 39.75
C SER A 14 12.74 -6.55 39.82
N THR A 15 12.64 -7.11 41.02
CA THR A 15 12.15 -8.48 41.24
C THR A 15 10.66 -8.58 40.87
N GLU A 16 9.84 -7.64 41.32
CA GLU A 16 8.42 -7.60 40.97
C GLU A 16 8.19 -7.44 39.47
N ARG A 17 8.90 -6.51 38.82
CA ARG A 17 8.86 -6.31 37.36
C ARG A 17 9.26 -7.58 36.61
N SER A 18 10.27 -8.29 37.09
CA SER A 18 10.73 -9.55 36.48
C SER A 18 9.65 -10.64 36.55
N ILE A 19 9.00 -10.81 37.70
CA ILE A 19 7.90 -11.79 37.87
C ILE A 19 6.76 -11.46 36.90
N LEU A 20 6.35 -10.20 36.83
CA LEU A 20 5.26 -9.76 35.97
C LEU A 20 5.62 -9.85 34.47
N PHE A 21 6.88 -9.58 34.13
CA PHE A 21 7.38 -9.72 32.77
C PHE A 21 7.31 -11.18 32.30
N TRP A 22 7.80 -12.12 33.10
CA TRP A 22 7.72 -13.55 32.78
C TRP A 22 6.27 -14.06 32.73
N ASP A 23 5.40 -13.58 33.62
CA ASP A 23 3.97 -13.91 33.53
C ASP A 23 3.33 -13.34 32.26
N THR A 24 3.76 -12.17 31.78
CA THR A 24 3.33 -11.60 30.50
C THR A 24 3.79 -12.47 29.33
N LEU A 25 5.04 -12.95 29.32
CA LEU A 25 5.52 -13.87 28.28
C LEU A 25 4.81 -15.23 28.32
N ARG A 26 4.48 -15.73 29.51
CA ARG A 26 3.65 -16.92 29.67
C ARG A 26 2.27 -16.71 29.05
N GLN A 27 1.59 -15.61 29.38
CA GLN A 27 0.29 -15.28 28.78
C GLN A 27 0.37 -15.18 27.25
N ARG A 28 1.47 -14.65 26.70
CA ARG A 28 1.71 -14.67 25.26
C ARG A 28 1.74 -16.10 24.71
N GLY A 29 2.49 -17.00 25.35
CA GLY A 29 2.57 -18.41 24.97
C GLY A 29 1.22 -19.13 25.05
N ASP A 30 0.47 -18.90 26.13
CA ASP A 30 -0.86 -19.48 26.32
C ASP A 30 -1.86 -18.95 25.28
N ASN A 31 -1.86 -17.64 25.01
CA ASN A 31 -2.70 -17.04 23.97
C ASN A 31 -2.38 -17.59 22.58
N TYR A 32 -1.09 -17.82 22.29
CA TYR A 32 -0.65 -18.41 21.03
C TYR A 32 -1.20 -19.83 20.84
N LEU A 33 -1.14 -20.67 21.89
CA LEU A 33 -1.70 -22.02 21.84
C LEU A 33 -3.22 -21.99 21.71
N ALA A 34 -3.91 -21.13 22.47
CA ALA A 34 -5.36 -20.99 22.38
C ALA A 34 -5.82 -20.58 20.96
N LEU A 35 -5.16 -19.59 20.35
CA LEU A 35 -5.46 -19.16 18.98
C LEU A 35 -5.19 -20.27 17.95
N LYS A 36 -4.12 -21.04 18.15
CA LYS A 36 -3.81 -22.20 17.31
C LYS A 36 -4.90 -23.27 17.41
N ASP A 37 -5.37 -23.56 18.61
CA ASP A 37 -6.45 -24.54 18.86
C ASP A 37 -7.80 -24.08 18.29
N GLU A 38 -8.06 -22.77 18.25
CA GLU A 38 -9.21 -22.15 17.58
C GLU A 38 -9.09 -22.14 16.04
N GLY A 39 -7.98 -22.62 15.49
CA GLY A 39 -7.74 -22.66 14.05
C GLY A 39 -7.29 -21.33 13.45
N ASN A 40 -6.71 -20.44 14.28
CA ASN A 40 -6.17 -19.13 13.88
C ASN A 40 -7.17 -18.27 13.08
N PRO A 41 -8.31 -17.89 13.69
CA PRO A 41 -9.34 -17.11 13.00
C PRO A 41 -8.85 -15.71 12.59
N PRO A 42 -9.52 -15.04 11.64
CA PRO A 42 -9.26 -13.64 11.32
C PRO A 42 -9.34 -12.76 12.56
N LEU A 43 -8.33 -11.92 12.77
CA LEU A 43 -8.22 -11.06 13.95
C LEU A 43 -8.81 -9.68 13.69
N LEU A 44 -10.13 -9.63 13.48
CA LEU A 44 -10.87 -8.38 13.32
C LEU A 44 -11.48 -7.95 14.66
N HIS A 45 -11.42 -6.66 14.97
CA HIS A 45 -12.08 -6.09 16.15
C HIS A 45 -13.61 -6.02 16.01
N PHE A 46 -14.09 -5.95 14.77
CA PHE A 46 -15.49 -5.79 14.42
C PHE A 46 -16.13 -7.14 14.08
N ASP A 47 -17.41 -7.30 14.43
CA ASP A 47 -18.20 -8.44 13.98
C ASP A 47 -18.35 -8.43 12.46
N TYR A 48 -18.44 -9.63 11.87
CA TYR A 48 -18.54 -9.78 10.42
C TYR A 48 -19.37 -11.00 10.04
N GLU A 49 -19.91 -10.96 8.83
CA GLU A 49 -20.56 -12.10 8.18
C GLU A 49 -19.81 -12.50 6.92
N ILE A 50 -19.60 -13.80 6.70
CA ILE A 50 -18.99 -14.31 5.47
C ILE A 50 -20.08 -14.37 4.39
N LEU A 51 -19.90 -13.60 3.31
CA LEU A 51 -20.80 -13.56 2.17
C LEU A 51 -20.47 -14.59 1.11
N LEU A 52 -19.17 -14.73 0.80
CA LEU A 52 -18.66 -15.67 -0.18
C LEU A 52 -17.45 -16.39 0.41
N ASP A 53 -17.44 -17.72 0.32
CA ASP A 53 -16.33 -18.58 0.75
C ASP A 53 -15.78 -19.30 -0.49
N ALA A 54 -14.63 -18.85 -0.98
CA ALA A 54 -14.10 -19.31 -2.26
C ALA A 54 -13.54 -20.73 -2.21
N ARG A 55 -13.39 -21.34 -1.03
CA ARG A 55 -13.08 -22.77 -0.90
C ARG A 55 -14.19 -23.65 -1.45
N LYS A 56 -15.39 -23.09 -1.61
CA LYS A 56 -16.58 -23.77 -2.15
C LYS A 56 -16.80 -23.48 -3.64
N PHE A 57 -15.90 -22.76 -4.30
CA PHE A 57 -15.98 -22.47 -5.73
C PHE A 57 -15.42 -23.64 -6.55
N ASP A 58 -15.71 -23.66 -7.85
CA ASP A 58 -15.21 -24.69 -8.77
C ASP A 58 -13.69 -24.78 -8.80
N LYS A 59 -13.02 -23.62 -8.71
CA LYS A 59 -11.59 -23.48 -8.44
C LYS A 59 -11.41 -22.96 -7.01
N PRO A 60 -11.16 -23.85 -6.03
CA PRO A 60 -11.12 -23.44 -4.64
C PRO A 60 -9.85 -22.64 -4.33
N VAL A 61 -10.03 -21.53 -3.61
CA VAL A 61 -8.94 -20.78 -2.97
C VAL A 61 -9.31 -20.47 -1.53
N ASN A 62 -8.31 -20.31 -0.65
CA ASN A 62 -8.54 -20.10 0.78
C ASN A 62 -9.00 -18.68 1.15
N TYR A 63 -9.70 -17.97 0.27
CA TYR A 63 -10.13 -16.59 0.48
C TYR A 63 -11.66 -16.51 0.67
N ALA A 64 -12.11 -15.51 1.41
CA ALA A 64 -13.52 -15.24 1.61
C ALA A 64 -13.79 -13.73 1.67
N LEU A 65 -14.98 -13.33 1.20
CA LEU A 65 -15.48 -11.96 1.32
C LEU A 65 -16.31 -11.86 2.60
N ALA A 66 -15.88 -11.03 3.53
CA ALA A 66 -16.62 -10.71 4.75
C ALA A 66 -17.24 -9.32 4.66
N ARG A 67 -18.50 -9.17 5.08
CA ARG A 67 -19.13 -7.87 5.33
C ARG A 67 -18.94 -7.52 6.80
N ILE A 68 -18.38 -6.36 7.08
CA ILE A 68 -18.21 -5.86 8.44
C ILE A 68 -19.53 -5.30 8.95
N LEU A 69 -19.91 -5.69 10.15
CA LEU A 69 -21.10 -5.19 10.83
C LEU A 69 -20.74 -3.91 11.60
N PRO A 70 -21.54 -2.83 11.49
CA PRO A 70 -21.27 -1.62 12.23
C PRO A 70 -21.47 -1.85 13.74
N PRO A 71 -20.63 -1.26 14.60
CA PRO A 71 -20.87 -1.29 16.05
C PRO A 71 -22.12 -0.46 16.40
N ASP A 72 -22.63 -0.68 17.62
CA ASP A 72 -23.81 0.01 18.13
C ASP A 72 -23.69 1.54 17.99
N GLY A 73 -24.74 2.17 17.45
CA GLY A 73 -24.81 3.62 17.24
C GLY A 73 -24.32 4.12 15.88
N ILE A 74 -23.71 3.27 15.04
CA ILE A 74 -23.33 3.62 13.67
C ILE A 74 -24.37 3.10 12.68
N THR A 75 -24.96 3.99 11.87
CA THR A 75 -25.87 3.62 10.78
C THR A 75 -25.19 3.80 9.42
N ILE A 76 -25.00 2.69 8.70
CA ILE A 76 -24.42 2.68 7.36
C ILE A 76 -25.40 3.23 6.33
N ASP A 77 -24.91 4.04 5.40
CA ASP A 77 -25.65 4.47 4.21
C ASP A 77 -25.24 3.60 3.02
N ASN A 78 -26.15 2.72 2.57
CA ASN A 78 -25.89 1.81 1.47
C ASN A 78 -25.70 2.50 0.10
N ASN A 79 -26.03 3.78 -0.03
CA ASN A 79 -25.79 4.55 -1.26
C ASN A 79 -24.40 5.21 -1.27
N LYS A 80 -23.69 5.22 -0.13
CA LYS A 80 -22.30 5.65 -0.09
C LYS A 80 -21.39 4.61 -0.73
N ARG A 81 -20.23 5.06 -1.20
CA ARG A 81 -19.24 4.22 -1.86
C ARG A 81 -18.77 3.10 -0.92
N PRO A 82 -18.87 1.81 -1.31
CA PRO A 82 -18.40 0.71 -0.48
C PRO A 82 -16.87 0.65 -0.45
N TYR A 83 -16.32 0.19 0.68
CA TYR A 83 -14.89 -0.05 0.88
C TYR A 83 -14.61 -1.55 0.86
N ILE A 84 -13.56 -1.96 0.15
CA ILE A 84 -13.03 -3.33 0.16
C ILE A 84 -11.59 -3.26 0.64
N ILE A 85 -11.27 -3.89 1.77
CA ILE A 85 -9.93 -3.89 2.35
C ILE A 85 -9.29 -5.26 2.11
N ILE A 86 -8.09 -5.26 1.52
CA ILE A 86 -7.27 -6.44 1.27
C ILE A 86 -5.96 -6.30 2.03
N ASP A 87 -5.80 -7.13 3.05
CA ASP A 87 -4.62 -7.15 3.91
C ASP A 87 -3.47 -7.96 3.31
N PRO A 88 -2.23 -7.72 3.77
CA PRO A 88 -1.10 -8.48 3.29
C PRO A 88 -1.14 -9.92 3.80
N ARG A 89 -0.72 -10.84 2.93
CA ARG A 89 -0.40 -12.22 3.31
C ARG A 89 1.10 -12.37 3.60
N ALA A 90 1.58 -11.53 4.50
CA ALA A 90 3.00 -11.41 4.85
C ALA A 90 3.48 -12.42 5.91
N GLY A 91 2.81 -13.56 6.01
CA GLY A 91 3.11 -14.65 6.95
C GLY A 91 2.20 -14.73 8.17
N GLN A 92 1.45 -13.67 8.48
CA GLN A 92 0.40 -13.68 9.50
C GLN A 92 -0.99 -14.00 8.93
N VAL A 93 -1.98 -14.18 9.81
CA VAL A 93 -3.42 -14.25 9.46
C VAL A 93 -4.00 -12.86 9.12
N PRO A 94 -5.16 -12.77 8.44
CA PRO A 94 -5.75 -11.48 8.08
C PRO A 94 -6.35 -10.75 9.29
N GLY A 95 -6.57 -9.44 9.12
CA GLY A 95 -7.35 -8.62 10.05
C GLY A 95 -6.62 -7.38 10.57
N ILE A 96 -5.37 -7.17 10.17
CA ILE A 96 -4.57 -6.03 10.61
C ILE A 96 -5.19 -4.67 10.24
N GLY A 97 -5.83 -4.57 9.07
CA GLY A 97 -6.57 -3.37 8.62
C GLY A 97 -7.84 -3.06 9.44
N GLY A 98 -8.29 -3.99 10.29
CA GLY A 98 -9.46 -3.88 11.18
C GLY A 98 -9.19 -4.30 12.62
N PHE A 99 -7.91 -4.36 13.04
CA PHE A 99 -7.49 -4.94 14.31
C PHE A 99 -7.88 -4.11 15.55
N LYS A 100 -8.30 -2.86 15.36
CA LYS A 100 -8.70 -1.90 16.41
C LYS A 100 -9.83 -1.01 15.91
N ASP A 101 -10.51 -0.32 16.82
CA ASP A 101 -11.48 0.71 16.45
C ASP A 101 -10.83 1.88 15.65
N ASP A 102 -9.62 2.28 16.04
CA ASP A 102 -8.79 3.21 15.26
C ASP A 102 -8.03 2.46 14.15
N SER A 103 -8.76 2.07 13.11
CA SER A 103 -8.25 1.34 11.93
C SER A 103 -8.91 1.83 10.64
N GLN A 104 -8.49 1.31 9.48
CA GLN A 104 -9.11 1.63 8.19
C GLN A 104 -10.60 1.27 8.18
N VAL A 105 -10.95 0.11 8.73
CA VAL A 105 -12.33 -0.34 8.90
C VAL A 105 -13.12 0.65 9.76
N GLY A 106 -12.60 0.98 10.95
CA GLY A 106 -13.31 1.88 11.88
C GLY A 106 -13.48 3.30 11.32
N VAL A 107 -12.48 3.82 10.61
CA VAL A 107 -12.55 5.13 9.95
C VAL A 107 -13.65 5.15 8.88
N ALA A 108 -13.73 4.13 8.03
CA ALA A 108 -14.76 4.03 6.99
C ALA A 108 -16.18 3.84 7.58
N LEU A 109 -16.33 3.01 8.63
CA LEU A 109 -17.60 2.82 9.33
C LEU A 109 -18.09 4.11 10.00
N ARG A 110 -17.20 4.86 10.68
CA ARG A 110 -17.54 6.17 11.27
C ARG A 110 -17.98 7.19 10.22
N ALA A 111 -17.43 7.11 9.02
CA ALA A 111 -17.88 7.89 7.87
C ALA A 111 -19.17 7.35 7.20
N ARG A 112 -19.77 6.29 7.76
CA ARG A 112 -21.03 5.65 7.35
C ARG A 112 -20.98 4.90 6.01
N HIS A 113 -19.80 4.47 5.58
CA HIS A 113 -19.64 3.67 4.35
C HIS A 113 -19.85 2.18 4.63
N PRO A 114 -20.43 1.42 3.67
CA PRO A 114 -20.39 -0.03 3.72
C PRO A 114 -18.94 -0.53 3.66
N VAL A 115 -18.55 -1.45 4.53
CA VAL A 115 -17.18 -1.98 4.59
C VAL A 115 -17.18 -3.48 4.42
N TYR A 116 -16.33 -3.93 3.51
CA TYR A 116 -16.04 -5.32 3.20
C TYR A 116 -14.56 -5.60 3.40
N PHE A 117 -14.27 -6.83 3.78
CA PHE A 117 -12.92 -7.29 4.08
C PHE A 117 -12.66 -8.61 3.35
N VAL A 118 -11.56 -8.67 2.61
CA VAL A 118 -11.09 -9.91 2.01
C VAL A 118 -10.22 -10.63 3.04
N ILE A 119 -10.74 -11.71 3.60
CA ILE A 119 -10.03 -12.57 4.55
C ILE A 119 -9.47 -13.80 3.82
N PHE A 120 -8.45 -14.41 4.40
CA PHE A 120 -7.95 -15.72 4.00
C PHE A 120 -7.82 -16.65 5.20
N PHE A 121 -8.02 -17.95 4.97
CA PHE A 121 -7.84 -18.99 5.99
C PHE A 121 -6.36 -19.35 6.14
N PRO A 122 -5.89 -19.81 7.32
CA PRO A 122 -4.47 -20.03 7.56
C PRO A 122 -3.80 -21.06 6.64
N THR A 123 -4.56 -22.03 6.15
CA THR A 123 -4.07 -23.07 5.24
C THR A 123 -4.62 -22.84 3.83
N PRO A 124 -3.76 -22.78 2.81
CA PRO A 124 -4.19 -22.62 1.42
C PRO A 124 -4.78 -23.89 0.83
N GLU A 125 -5.69 -23.72 -0.14
CA GLU A 125 -6.26 -24.84 -0.88
C GLU A 125 -5.18 -25.52 -1.75
N PRO A 126 -5.26 -26.84 -1.96
CA PRO A 126 -4.29 -27.55 -2.79
C PRO A 126 -4.24 -26.98 -4.21
N ASN A 127 -3.02 -26.75 -4.72
CA ASN A 127 -2.74 -26.20 -6.05
C ASN A 127 -3.22 -24.77 -6.34
N GLN A 128 -3.76 -24.05 -5.36
CA GLN A 128 -4.16 -22.65 -5.59
C GLN A 128 -2.96 -21.82 -6.06
N THR A 129 -3.20 -20.88 -6.98
CA THR A 129 -2.18 -19.95 -7.50
C THR A 129 -2.57 -18.50 -7.23
N ILE A 130 -1.61 -17.58 -7.33
CA ILE A 130 -1.90 -16.13 -7.18
C ILE A 130 -2.91 -15.64 -8.22
N LEU A 131 -2.89 -16.19 -9.44
CA LEU A 131 -3.83 -15.81 -10.48
C LEU A 131 -5.25 -16.31 -10.18
N ASP A 132 -5.39 -17.50 -9.58
CA ASP A 132 -6.71 -17.97 -9.10
C ASP A 132 -7.25 -17.08 -7.97
N VAL A 133 -6.38 -16.60 -7.08
CA VAL A 133 -6.75 -15.61 -6.06
C VAL A 133 -7.21 -14.30 -6.70
N THR A 134 -6.50 -13.78 -7.70
CA THR A 134 -6.90 -12.56 -8.43
C THR A 134 -8.27 -12.73 -9.11
N ASP A 135 -8.53 -13.88 -9.73
CA ASP A 135 -9.84 -14.18 -10.35
C ASP A 135 -10.97 -14.21 -9.31
N VAL A 136 -10.70 -14.72 -8.11
CA VAL A 136 -11.67 -14.76 -7.01
C VAL A 136 -11.93 -13.37 -6.41
N GLU A 137 -10.89 -12.56 -6.26
CA GLU A 137 -11.04 -11.17 -5.82
C GLU A 137 -11.91 -10.35 -6.78
N ASP A 138 -11.85 -10.62 -8.09
CA ASP A 138 -12.76 -10.02 -9.08
C ASP A 138 -14.23 -10.40 -8.84
N ILE A 139 -14.50 -11.67 -8.53
CA ILE A 139 -15.84 -12.12 -8.13
C ILE A 139 -16.32 -11.38 -6.89
N PHE A 140 -15.44 -11.14 -5.92
CA PHE A 140 -15.77 -10.39 -4.70
C PHE A 140 -16.11 -8.94 -5.00
N VAL A 141 -15.32 -8.25 -5.83
CA VAL A 141 -15.61 -6.86 -6.25
C VAL A 141 -16.96 -6.78 -6.95
N LYS A 142 -17.23 -7.69 -7.90
CA LYS A 142 -18.52 -7.77 -8.59
C LYS A 142 -19.67 -7.98 -7.62
N LYS A 143 -19.47 -8.84 -6.61
CA LYS A 143 -20.51 -9.06 -5.59
C LYS A 143 -20.80 -7.79 -4.79
N VAL A 144 -19.78 -7.02 -4.43
CA VAL A 144 -19.96 -5.74 -3.74
C VAL A 144 -20.69 -4.74 -4.63
N CYS A 145 -20.35 -4.66 -5.92
CA CYS A 145 -21.08 -3.82 -6.87
C CYS A 145 -22.57 -4.21 -6.99
N GLU A 146 -22.88 -5.52 -7.00
CA GLU A 146 -24.28 -6.01 -7.01
C GLU A 146 -25.06 -5.59 -5.75
N LEU A 147 -24.41 -5.57 -4.59
CA LEU A 147 -25.02 -5.19 -3.31
C LEU A 147 -25.27 -3.68 -3.21
N HIS A 148 -24.55 -2.87 -4.00
CA HIS A 148 -24.61 -1.40 -3.98
C HIS A 148 -24.85 -0.80 -5.38
N PRO A 149 -25.99 -1.11 -6.05
CA PRO A 149 -26.24 -0.66 -7.42
C PRO A 149 -26.41 0.85 -7.58
N ASN A 150 -26.72 1.56 -6.48
CA ASN A 150 -26.94 3.00 -6.47
C ASN A 150 -25.73 3.81 -5.99
N SER A 151 -24.62 3.16 -5.61
CA SER A 151 -23.40 3.85 -5.20
C SER A 151 -22.43 4.00 -6.38
N SER A 152 -21.43 4.85 -6.21
CA SER A 152 -20.22 4.74 -7.05
C SER A 152 -19.53 3.38 -6.85
N LYS A 153 -18.68 3.00 -7.80
CA LYS A 153 -17.83 1.81 -7.74
C LYS A 153 -16.94 1.80 -6.47
N PRO A 154 -16.61 0.63 -5.91
CA PRO A 154 -15.92 0.50 -4.63
C PRO A 154 -14.54 1.17 -4.60
N ILE A 155 -14.17 1.65 -3.40
CA ILE A 155 -12.78 1.92 -3.04
C ILE A 155 -12.15 0.59 -2.65
N ILE A 156 -10.98 0.28 -3.20
CA ILE A 156 -10.21 -0.91 -2.82
C ILE A 156 -8.91 -0.46 -2.17
N ILE A 157 -8.70 -0.86 -0.92
CA ILE A 157 -7.50 -0.59 -0.14
C ILE A 157 -6.63 -1.84 -0.15
N GLY A 158 -5.43 -1.74 -0.70
CA GLY A 158 -4.42 -2.79 -0.65
C GLY A 158 -3.30 -2.41 0.32
N ASN A 159 -3.12 -3.21 1.36
CA ASN A 159 -2.08 -3.00 2.38
C ASN A 159 -0.85 -3.87 2.08
N CYS A 160 0.33 -3.25 1.98
CA CYS A 160 1.60 -3.92 1.70
C CYS A 160 1.49 -4.88 0.50
N GLN A 161 1.53 -6.19 0.71
CA GLN A 161 1.33 -7.19 -0.33
C GLN A 161 -0.02 -7.03 -1.06
N GLY A 162 -1.08 -6.69 -0.32
CA GLY A 162 -2.40 -6.46 -0.89
C GLY A 162 -2.40 -5.37 -1.96
N GLY A 163 -1.47 -4.42 -1.91
CA GLY A 163 -1.38 -3.34 -2.90
C GLY A 163 -0.99 -3.79 -4.31
N TRP A 164 -0.07 -4.75 -4.45
CA TRP A 164 0.22 -5.29 -5.78
C TRP A 164 -0.89 -6.25 -6.26
N ALA A 165 -1.57 -6.94 -5.35
CA ALA A 165 -2.70 -7.80 -5.69
C ALA A 165 -3.86 -6.97 -6.26
N VAL A 166 -4.22 -5.86 -5.61
CA VAL A 166 -5.28 -4.96 -6.11
C VAL A 166 -4.89 -4.28 -7.43
N MET A 167 -3.59 -4.06 -7.66
CA MET A 167 -3.09 -3.55 -8.95
C MET A 167 -3.31 -4.57 -10.07
N MET A 168 -3.01 -5.85 -9.83
CA MET A 168 -3.28 -6.94 -10.77
C MET A 168 -4.78 -7.08 -11.05
N LEU A 169 -5.60 -7.07 -9.99
CA LEU A 169 -7.05 -7.12 -10.07
C LEU A 169 -7.62 -5.99 -10.94
N ALA A 170 -7.23 -4.74 -10.64
CA ALA A 170 -7.69 -3.58 -11.39
C ALA A 170 -7.18 -3.57 -12.84
N ALA A 171 -5.99 -4.11 -13.10
CA ALA A 171 -5.46 -4.23 -14.46
C ALA A 171 -6.18 -5.31 -15.28
N ALA A 172 -6.57 -6.41 -14.63
CA ALA A 172 -7.32 -7.51 -15.25
C ALA A 172 -8.77 -7.09 -15.58
N ASN A 173 -9.41 -6.36 -14.66
CA ASN A 173 -10.82 -5.99 -14.71
C ASN A 173 -11.04 -4.49 -14.36
N PRO A 174 -10.64 -3.56 -15.24
CA PRO A 174 -10.61 -2.13 -14.93
C PRO A 174 -11.99 -1.45 -14.83
N LYS A 175 -13.08 -2.17 -15.14
CA LYS A 175 -14.42 -1.59 -15.18
C LYS A 175 -15.12 -1.58 -13.83
N ASP A 176 -14.79 -2.50 -12.92
CA ASP A 176 -15.57 -2.71 -11.69
C ASP A 176 -14.94 -2.03 -10.46
N VAL A 177 -13.76 -1.42 -10.62
CA VAL A 177 -13.01 -0.74 -9.56
C VAL A 177 -13.18 0.77 -9.65
N GLY A 178 -13.45 1.43 -8.51
CA GLY A 178 -13.69 2.88 -8.44
C GLY A 178 -12.44 3.70 -8.13
N VAL A 179 -11.74 3.39 -7.03
CA VAL A 179 -10.50 4.06 -6.60
C VAL A 179 -9.59 3.04 -5.91
N LEU A 180 -8.28 3.12 -6.14
CA LEU A 180 -7.29 2.32 -5.43
C LEU A 180 -6.58 3.16 -4.36
N LEU A 181 -6.41 2.59 -3.17
CA LEU A 181 -5.48 3.10 -2.14
C LEU A 181 -4.43 2.04 -1.86
N LEU A 182 -3.17 2.34 -2.18
CA LEU A 182 -2.02 1.47 -1.97
C LEU A 182 -1.23 1.95 -0.76
N SER A 183 -1.33 1.24 0.35
CA SER A 183 -0.71 1.64 1.62
C SER A 183 0.55 0.81 1.88
N GLY A 184 1.72 1.46 1.88
CA GLY A 184 3.02 0.80 2.11
C GLY A 184 3.32 -0.32 1.09
N SER A 185 2.81 -0.20 -0.13
CA SER A 185 2.79 -1.30 -1.10
C SER A 185 3.91 -1.19 -2.14
N PRO A 186 4.76 -2.22 -2.31
CA PRO A 186 5.84 -2.21 -3.30
C PRO A 186 5.33 -2.60 -4.69
N LEU A 187 5.73 -1.81 -5.69
CA LEU A 187 5.45 -2.08 -7.11
C LEU A 187 6.73 -2.03 -7.98
N SER A 188 7.79 -1.38 -7.50
CA SER A 188 9.14 -1.44 -8.07
C SER A 188 10.08 -2.15 -7.11
N TYR A 189 10.23 -3.46 -7.26
CA TYR A 189 10.83 -4.32 -6.23
C TYR A 189 12.34 -4.15 -6.08
N TRP A 190 13.02 -3.72 -7.15
CA TRP A 190 14.44 -3.37 -7.10
C TRP A 190 14.70 -1.97 -6.55
N GLY A 191 13.66 -1.12 -6.47
CA GLY A 191 13.78 0.26 -6.03
C GLY A 191 14.29 0.40 -4.60
N GLY A 192 15.07 1.44 -4.33
CA GLY A 192 15.63 1.73 -3.02
C GLY A 192 16.78 2.74 -3.13
N ALA A 193 17.09 3.46 -2.05
CA ALA A 193 18.20 4.40 -2.04
C ALA A 193 19.50 3.75 -1.55
N TRP A 194 20.60 4.01 -2.26
CA TRP A 194 21.95 3.84 -1.74
C TRP A 194 22.29 4.99 -0.77
N THR A 195 22.29 4.74 0.55
CA THR A 195 22.99 5.55 1.56
C THR A 195 23.06 4.86 2.92
N SER A 196 23.88 5.36 3.83
CA SER A 196 23.85 5.07 5.28
C SER A 196 22.86 6.03 5.96
N GLY A 197 21.55 5.76 5.92
CA GLY A 197 20.53 6.66 6.47
C GLY A 197 19.17 6.01 6.77
N LYS A 198 18.22 6.80 7.29
CA LYS A 198 16.82 6.35 7.45
C LYS A 198 16.21 6.18 6.05
N GLY A 199 15.84 4.95 5.68
CA GLY A 199 15.37 4.59 4.34
C GLY A 199 16.14 3.45 3.66
N ASN A 200 17.10 2.82 4.35
CA ASN A 200 17.81 1.65 3.85
C ASN A 200 16.86 0.45 3.75
N ASN A 201 16.83 -0.21 2.59
CA ASN A 201 16.05 -1.43 2.38
C ASN A 201 16.99 -2.64 2.17
N PRO A 202 17.67 -3.14 3.22
CA PRO A 202 18.65 -4.21 3.08
C PRO A 202 18.02 -5.52 2.58
N MET A 203 16.70 -5.72 2.76
CA MET A 203 16.02 -6.93 2.28
C MET A 203 16.08 -7.08 0.77
N ARG A 204 16.17 -5.98 -0.01
CA ARG A 204 16.23 -6.09 -1.47
C ARG A 204 17.42 -6.92 -1.96
N TYR A 205 18.54 -6.92 -1.21
CA TYR A 205 19.76 -7.67 -1.57
C TYR A 205 19.68 -9.16 -1.23
N ALA A 206 18.76 -9.56 -0.35
CA ALA A 206 18.72 -10.92 0.20
C ALA A 206 18.50 -11.98 -0.89
N GLY A 207 17.62 -11.71 -1.86
CA GLY A 207 17.39 -12.61 -3.00
C GLY A 207 18.67 -12.89 -3.79
N GLY A 208 19.47 -11.87 -4.06
CA GLY A 208 20.75 -12.04 -4.76
C GLY A 208 21.79 -12.80 -3.92
N LEU A 209 21.89 -12.52 -2.62
CA LEU A 209 22.88 -13.18 -1.76
C LEU A 209 22.54 -14.63 -1.44
N MET A 210 21.26 -14.99 -1.47
CA MET A 210 20.76 -16.36 -1.31
C MET A 210 20.76 -17.16 -2.62
N GLY A 211 21.20 -16.56 -3.73
CA GLY A 211 21.27 -17.22 -5.03
C GLY A 211 19.92 -17.32 -5.75
N GLY A 212 18.95 -16.48 -5.39
CA GLY A 212 17.67 -16.35 -6.08
C GLY A 212 16.49 -17.04 -5.40
N SER A 213 15.52 -17.44 -6.20
CA SER A 213 14.22 -17.96 -5.77
C SER A 213 14.20 -19.41 -5.24
N TRP A 214 15.22 -20.22 -5.55
CA TRP A 214 15.24 -21.66 -5.27
C TRP A 214 15.08 -22.03 -3.78
N MET A 215 15.48 -21.14 -2.87
CA MET A 215 15.29 -21.35 -1.43
C MET A 215 13.81 -21.31 -1.02
N SER A 216 12.99 -20.52 -1.71
CA SER A 216 11.55 -20.49 -1.47
C SER A 216 10.90 -21.80 -1.90
N SER A 217 11.29 -22.35 -3.06
CA SER A 217 10.84 -23.66 -3.53
C SER A 217 11.31 -24.77 -2.59
N LEU A 218 12.58 -24.76 -2.17
CA LEU A 218 13.12 -25.70 -1.20
C LEU A 218 12.34 -25.68 0.12
N ALA A 219 12.08 -24.49 0.66
CA ALA A 219 11.32 -24.36 1.90
C ALA A 219 9.88 -24.88 1.74
N ALA A 220 9.24 -24.63 0.60
CA ALA A 220 7.91 -25.14 0.29
C ALA A 220 7.90 -26.67 0.13
N ASP A 221 8.89 -27.24 -0.56
CA ASP A 221 9.00 -28.69 -0.78
C ASP A 221 9.27 -29.44 0.54
N LEU A 222 10.14 -28.90 1.40
CA LEU A 222 10.32 -29.41 2.78
C LEU A 222 9.04 -29.29 3.61
N GLY A 223 8.24 -28.25 3.35
CA GLY A 223 6.92 -28.03 3.91
C GLY A 223 5.79 -28.82 3.24
N ASN A 224 6.12 -29.87 2.46
CA ASN A 224 5.15 -30.73 1.77
C ASN A 224 4.24 -29.96 0.79
N GLY A 225 4.83 -29.01 0.04
CA GLY A 225 4.14 -28.16 -0.94
C GLY A 225 3.62 -26.84 -0.37
N TYR A 226 3.86 -26.56 0.92
CA TYR A 226 3.47 -25.33 1.59
C TYR A 226 4.67 -24.56 2.11
N PHE A 227 4.74 -23.28 1.78
CA PHE A 227 5.70 -22.35 2.34
C PHE A 227 5.20 -21.83 3.70
N ASP A 228 6.05 -21.90 4.73
CA ASP A 228 5.72 -21.43 6.07
C ASP A 228 5.90 -19.92 6.21
N GLY A 229 4.80 -19.21 6.51
CA GLY A 229 4.79 -17.77 6.74
C GLY A 229 5.73 -17.32 7.87
N ALA A 230 6.14 -18.22 8.77
CA ALA A 230 7.12 -17.93 9.82
C ALA A 230 8.44 -17.36 9.27
N TYR A 231 8.89 -17.80 8.09
CA TYR A 231 10.09 -17.28 7.44
C TYR A 231 9.93 -15.82 6.99
N LEU A 232 8.72 -15.41 6.57
CA LEU A 232 8.44 -14.01 6.24
C LEU A 232 8.47 -13.15 7.49
N VAL A 233 7.80 -13.58 8.56
CA VAL A 233 7.82 -12.87 9.85
C VAL A 233 9.25 -12.72 10.37
N GLN A 234 10.06 -13.78 10.27
CA GLN A 234 11.47 -13.76 10.67
C GLN A 234 12.28 -12.73 9.85
N ASN A 235 12.00 -12.56 8.55
CA ASN A 235 12.64 -11.53 7.75
C ASN A 235 12.34 -10.12 8.28
N PHE A 236 11.09 -9.84 8.67
CA PHE A 236 10.73 -8.56 9.30
C PHE A 236 11.42 -8.36 10.66
N GLU A 237 11.50 -9.41 11.48
CA GLU A 237 12.18 -9.38 12.77
C GLU A 237 13.69 -9.11 12.64
N ASN A 238 14.32 -9.68 11.61
CA ASN A 238 15.74 -9.52 11.33
C ASN A 238 16.13 -8.11 10.86
N LEU A 239 15.18 -7.31 10.39
CA LEU A 239 15.46 -5.92 9.99
C LEU A 239 15.81 -5.02 11.17
N ASN A 240 15.26 -5.29 12.35
CA ASN A 240 15.52 -4.49 13.53
C ASN A 240 15.81 -5.38 14.75
N PRO A 241 17.01 -5.99 14.82
CA PRO A 241 17.37 -6.89 15.91
C PRO A 241 17.34 -6.18 17.27
N ALA A 242 17.66 -4.89 17.34
CA ALA A 242 17.54 -4.10 18.56
C ALA A 242 16.10 -4.10 19.09
N ASN A 243 15.13 -3.82 18.22
CA ASN A 243 13.72 -3.87 18.59
C ASN A 243 13.24 -5.29 18.92
N THR A 244 13.53 -6.24 18.04
CA THR A 244 13.07 -7.64 18.15
C THR A 244 13.60 -8.33 19.41
N LEU A 245 14.90 -8.19 19.69
CA LEU A 245 15.57 -8.92 20.77
C LEU A 245 15.56 -8.17 22.11
N TRP A 246 15.44 -6.83 22.09
CA TRP A 246 15.62 -6.01 23.30
C TRP A 246 14.53 -4.97 23.50
N THR A 247 14.43 -3.92 22.67
CA THR A 247 13.63 -2.71 22.95
C THR A 247 12.16 -3.03 23.21
N LYS A 248 11.54 -3.94 22.44
CA LYS A 248 10.16 -4.40 22.65
C LYS A 248 9.96 -4.98 24.04
N TYR A 249 10.81 -5.92 24.46
CA TYR A 249 10.71 -6.58 25.75
C TYR A 249 11.09 -5.64 26.90
N ARG A 250 12.09 -4.78 26.67
CA ARG A 250 12.48 -3.72 27.60
C ARG A 250 11.35 -2.75 27.86
N ALA A 251 10.56 -2.38 26.83
CA ALA A 251 9.41 -1.50 27.00
C ALA A 251 8.36 -2.14 27.93
N VAL A 252 8.07 -3.42 27.75
CA VAL A 252 7.18 -4.20 28.65
C VAL A 252 7.75 -4.22 30.06
N TYR A 253 9.01 -4.58 30.22
CA TYR A 253 9.67 -4.63 31.53
C TYR A 253 9.69 -3.25 32.22
N ASN A 254 9.99 -2.18 31.48
CA ASN A 254 10.06 -0.82 32.03
C ASN A 254 8.69 -0.27 32.44
N LYS A 255 7.64 -0.60 31.69
CA LYS A 255 6.27 -0.12 31.87
C LYS A 255 5.34 -1.27 32.23
N ILE A 256 5.78 -2.15 33.12
CA ILE A 256 5.12 -3.44 33.35
C ILE A 256 3.68 -3.30 33.87
N ASP A 257 3.34 -2.16 34.47
CA ASP A 257 2.00 -1.92 35.01
C ASP A 257 1.00 -1.46 33.95
N THR A 258 1.46 -1.02 32.76
CA THR A 258 0.61 -0.41 31.73
C THR A 258 0.79 -1.00 30.33
N GLU A 259 1.96 -1.53 30.01
CA GLU A 259 2.31 -2.03 28.68
C GLU A 259 1.83 -3.45 28.34
N PRO A 260 1.71 -4.41 29.28
CA PRO A 260 1.34 -5.79 28.95
C PRO A 260 0.07 -5.95 28.11
N PRO A 261 -1.06 -5.26 28.35
CA PRO A 261 -2.25 -5.42 27.52
C PRO A 261 -1.98 -5.07 26.05
N ARG A 262 -1.33 -3.92 25.81
CA ARG A 262 -0.97 -3.46 24.45
C ARG A 262 -0.03 -4.44 23.75
N PHE A 263 0.96 -4.96 24.49
CA PHE A 263 1.90 -5.95 24.00
C PHE A 263 1.20 -7.25 23.63
N LEU A 264 0.42 -7.83 24.56
CA LEU A 264 -0.28 -9.10 24.35
C LEU A 264 -1.26 -9.03 23.19
N ASP A 265 -2.00 -7.93 23.05
CA ASP A 265 -2.90 -7.75 21.92
C ASP A 265 -2.13 -7.75 20.60
N PHE A 266 -1.04 -6.99 20.48
CA PHE A 266 -0.24 -7.02 19.26
C PHE A 266 0.38 -8.41 18.99
N GLU A 267 0.85 -9.11 20.02
CA GLU A 267 1.44 -10.44 19.89
C GLU A 267 0.44 -11.52 19.46
N LYS A 268 -0.88 -11.34 19.69
CA LYS A 268 -1.90 -12.23 19.13
C LYS A 268 -1.82 -12.25 17.60
N TRP A 269 -1.72 -11.08 16.97
CA TRP A 269 -1.58 -10.96 15.52
C TRP A 269 -0.17 -11.30 15.04
N TRP A 270 0.87 -10.77 15.68
CA TRP A 270 2.26 -11.06 15.29
C TRP A 270 2.59 -12.55 15.40
N GLY A 271 1.97 -13.24 16.36
CA GLY A 271 2.18 -14.65 16.63
C GLY A 271 1.33 -15.62 15.82
N SER A 272 0.21 -15.17 15.24
CA SER A 272 -0.69 -15.99 14.42
C SER A 272 -0.13 -16.13 13.00
N LEU A 273 0.39 -17.31 12.67
CA LEU A 273 1.11 -17.58 11.43
C LEU A 273 0.21 -18.32 10.42
N SER A 274 0.32 -17.97 9.15
CA SER A 274 -0.37 -18.61 8.03
C SER A 274 0.61 -19.29 7.06
N LEU A 275 0.08 -20.13 6.18
CA LEU A 275 0.83 -20.84 5.15
C LEU A 275 0.53 -20.27 3.76
N MET A 276 1.47 -20.49 2.85
CA MET A 276 1.33 -20.17 1.43
C MET A 276 1.51 -21.42 0.59
N ASN A 277 0.79 -21.56 -0.53
CA ASN A 277 1.08 -22.64 -1.46
C ASN A 277 2.47 -22.39 -2.05
N GLY A 278 3.27 -23.44 -2.24
CA GLY A 278 4.60 -23.32 -2.85
C GLY A 278 4.55 -22.58 -4.18
N LYS A 279 3.56 -22.88 -5.02
CA LYS A 279 3.35 -22.21 -6.32
C LYS A 279 3.06 -20.71 -6.18
N GLU A 280 2.33 -20.32 -5.13
CA GLU A 280 2.07 -18.90 -4.86
C GLU A 280 3.35 -18.17 -4.48
N MET A 281 4.13 -18.75 -3.56
CA MET A 281 5.38 -18.15 -3.10
C MET A 281 6.43 -18.08 -4.21
N ASP A 282 6.58 -19.16 -4.98
CA ASP A 282 7.48 -19.20 -6.13
C ASP A 282 7.09 -18.13 -7.16
N TRP A 283 5.79 -18.03 -7.48
CA TRP A 283 5.30 -17.01 -8.39
C TRP A 283 5.61 -15.60 -7.88
N ILE A 284 5.39 -15.32 -6.59
CA ILE A 284 5.68 -14.02 -5.97
C ILE A 284 7.17 -13.70 -6.07
N VAL A 285 8.05 -14.61 -5.64
CA VAL A 285 9.49 -14.33 -5.60
C VAL A 285 10.07 -14.19 -7.00
N GLN A 286 9.69 -15.08 -7.92
CA GLN A 286 10.22 -15.09 -9.28
C GLN A 286 9.73 -13.89 -10.08
N ASN A 287 8.43 -13.60 -10.10
CA ASN A 287 7.88 -12.54 -10.94
C ASN A 287 8.02 -11.15 -10.30
N LEU A 288 7.86 -11.03 -8.98
CA LEU A 288 7.83 -9.72 -8.33
C LEU A 288 9.22 -9.33 -7.83
N PHE A 289 9.77 -10.04 -6.86
CA PHE A 289 10.98 -9.59 -6.17
C PHE A 289 12.27 -9.80 -6.96
N VAL A 290 12.40 -10.93 -7.65
CA VAL A 290 13.56 -11.23 -8.50
C VAL A 290 13.36 -10.62 -9.89
N GLY A 291 12.24 -10.92 -10.57
CA GLY A 291 12.01 -10.51 -11.96
C GLY A 291 11.49 -9.09 -12.15
N ASN A 292 10.92 -8.46 -11.11
CA ASN A 292 10.39 -7.08 -11.18
C ASN A 292 9.37 -6.87 -12.31
N ASP A 293 8.53 -7.87 -12.58
CA ASP A 293 7.76 -8.01 -13.81
C ASP A 293 6.31 -7.49 -13.78
N LEU A 294 5.86 -6.98 -12.64
CA LEU A 294 4.46 -6.55 -12.50
C LEU A 294 4.06 -5.44 -13.48
N TRP A 295 4.99 -4.52 -13.77
CA TRP A 295 4.77 -3.40 -14.68
C TRP A 295 5.37 -3.63 -16.07
N THR A 296 6.07 -4.74 -16.30
CA THR A 296 6.74 -5.04 -17.58
C THR A 296 5.78 -5.60 -18.64
N GLY A 297 4.61 -6.09 -18.21
CA GLY A 297 3.64 -6.76 -19.08
C GLY A 297 4.00 -8.20 -19.42
N LYS A 298 5.03 -8.79 -18.79
CA LYS A 298 5.39 -10.21 -18.93
C LYS A 298 4.37 -11.13 -18.26
N ILE A 299 3.75 -10.68 -17.16
CA ILE A 299 2.77 -11.45 -16.41
C ILE A 299 1.49 -11.63 -17.25
N ARG A 300 0.95 -12.86 -17.28
CA ARG A 300 -0.30 -13.17 -17.95
C ARG A 300 -1.36 -13.61 -16.94
N ALA A 301 -2.59 -13.15 -17.15
CA ALA A 301 -3.76 -13.65 -16.43
C ALA A 301 -4.05 -15.11 -16.82
N ASN A 302 -4.96 -15.76 -16.07
CA ASN A 302 -5.37 -17.14 -16.33
C ASN A 302 -5.98 -17.35 -17.73
N ASP A 303 -6.56 -16.32 -18.33
CA ASP A 303 -7.08 -16.33 -19.71
C ASP A 303 -6.01 -16.04 -20.79
N GLY A 304 -4.75 -15.87 -20.39
CA GLY A 304 -3.61 -15.63 -21.26
C GLY A 304 -3.40 -14.17 -21.67
N ARG A 305 -4.31 -13.24 -21.30
CA ARG A 305 -4.13 -11.81 -21.56
C ARG A 305 -2.93 -11.28 -20.74
N PRO A 306 -2.10 -10.40 -21.31
CA PRO A 306 -1.05 -9.74 -20.54
C PRO A 306 -1.69 -8.81 -19.50
N LEU A 307 -1.19 -8.87 -18.26
CA LEU A 307 -1.53 -7.90 -17.22
C LEU A 307 -0.72 -6.62 -17.47
N ASP A 308 -1.37 -5.65 -18.09
CA ASP A 308 -0.82 -4.32 -18.31
C ASP A 308 -1.43 -3.34 -17.30
N ILE A 309 -0.65 -2.89 -16.33
CA ILE A 309 -1.11 -1.95 -15.30
C ILE A 309 -1.54 -0.59 -15.86
N ARG A 310 -1.19 -0.27 -17.12
CA ARG A 310 -1.72 0.91 -17.82
C ARG A 310 -3.20 0.79 -18.19
N ASN A 311 -3.79 -0.40 -18.03
CA ASN A 311 -5.23 -0.63 -18.17
C ASN A 311 -6.01 -0.21 -16.93
N VAL A 312 -5.35 0.08 -15.80
CA VAL A 312 -6.03 0.63 -14.63
C VAL A 312 -6.55 2.03 -14.95
N HIS A 313 -7.86 2.20 -14.97
CA HIS A 313 -8.49 3.48 -15.32
C HIS A 313 -8.98 4.27 -14.11
N CYS A 314 -9.19 3.63 -12.96
CA CYS A 314 -9.57 4.31 -11.71
C CYS A 314 -8.40 5.15 -11.14
N PRO A 315 -8.69 6.23 -10.38
CA PRO A 315 -7.65 6.96 -9.66
C PRO A 315 -6.88 6.07 -8.70
N ILE A 316 -5.58 6.38 -8.53
CA ILE A 316 -4.67 5.62 -7.68
C ILE A 316 -4.09 6.56 -6.62
N VAL A 317 -4.31 6.23 -5.35
CA VAL A 317 -3.71 6.90 -4.21
C VAL A 317 -2.60 6.01 -3.65
N ILE A 318 -1.41 6.55 -3.46
CA ILE A 318 -0.24 5.84 -2.95
C ILE A 318 0.14 6.48 -1.62
N PHE A 319 0.08 5.71 -0.53
CA PHE A 319 0.53 6.15 0.78
C PHE A 319 1.85 5.47 1.13
N ALA A 320 2.94 6.25 1.14
CA ALA A 320 4.29 5.80 1.47
C ALA A 320 4.88 6.57 2.66
N SER A 321 5.95 6.07 3.25
CA SER A 321 6.70 6.81 4.28
C SER A 321 8.21 6.76 4.08
N LEU A 322 8.89 7.86 4.39
CA LEU A 322 10.35 7.92 4.50
C LEU A 322 10.91 7.10 5.68
N GLY A 323 10.07 6.79 6.68
CA GLY A 323 10.42 5.89 7.78
C GLY A 323 10.26 4.40 7.43
N ASP A 324 9.71 4.08 6.25
CA ASP A 324 9.49 2.71 5.79
C ASP A 324 10.79 2.14 5.17
N ASN A 325 11.34 1.12 5.83
CA ASN A 325 12.52 0.38 5.39
C ASN A 325 12.17 -0.94 4.66
N ILE A 326 10.88 -1.24 4.49
CA ILE A 326 10.35 -2.37 3.71
C ILE A 326 10.00 -1.90 2.32
N THR A 327 9.14 -0.89 2.24
CA THR A 327 8.63 -0.27 1.03
C THR A 327 9.00 1.22 1.05
N PRO A 328 10.28 1.57 0.84
CA PRO A 328 10.68 2.97 0.76
C PRO A 328 9.98 3.64 -0.43
N PRO A 329 9.90 4.98 -0.47
CA PRO A 329 9.18 5.69 -1.53
C PRO A 329 9.59 5.31 -2.96
N GLN A 330 10.85 4.96 -3.19
CA GLN A 330 11.31 4.45 -4.48
C GLN A 330 10.55 3.19 -4.92
N GLN A 331 10.32 2.24 -4.00
CA GLN A 331 9.54 1.03 -4.32
C GLN A 331 8.07 1.29 -4.56
N ALA A 332 7.52 2.31 -3.87
CA ALA A 332 6.12 2.68 -4.01
C ALA A 332 5.81 3.50 -5.28
N PHE A 333 6.77 4.30 -5.77
CA PHE A 333 6.54 5.28 -6.83
C PHE A 333 7.28 5.03 -8.16
N ASN A 334 8.43 4.33 -8.18
CA ASN A 334 9.26 4.25 -9.40
C ASN A 334 8.53 3.61 -10.59
N TRP A 335 7.58 2.71 -10.35
CA TRP A 335 6.82 2.01 -11.39
C TRP A 335 6.07 3.00 -12.28
N ILE A 336 5.68 4.17 -11.75
CA ILE A 336 5.03 5.24 -12.52
C ILE A 336 5.95 5.70 -13.65
N ALA A 337 7.23 5.92 -13.34
CA ALA A 337 8.24 6.30 -14.32
C ALA A 337 8.66 5.12 -15.22
N ASP A 338 8.42 3.88 -14.80
CA ASP A 338 8.67 2.69 -15.62
C ASP A 338 7.60 2.52 -16.71
N ILE A 339 6.33 2.84 -16.42
CA ILE A 339 5.23 2.64 -17.37
C ILE A 339 4.87 3.88 -18.20
N TYR A 340 5.02 5.07 -17.63
CA TYR A 340 4.69 6.34 -18.29
C TYR A 340 5.96 7.06 -18.74
N SER A 341 5.97 7.45 -20.00
CA SER A 341 7.09 8.17 -20.61
C SER A 341 7.09 9.67 -20.30
N SER A 342 5.95 10.23 -19.86
CA SER A 342 5.83 11.66 -19.55
C SER A 342 4.59 11.94 -18.69
N THR A 343 4.55 13.12 -18.09
CA THR A 343 3.35 13.68 -17.46
C THR A 343 2.20 13.78 -18.46
N ASP A 344 2.51 14.12 -19.71
CA ASP A 344 1.53 14.21 -20.79
C ASP A 344 0.92 12.85 -21.13
N GLU A 345 1.66 11.73 -21.02
CA GLU A 345 1.10 10.40 -21.20
C GLU A 345 0.11 10.05 -20.08
N ILE A 346 0.42 10.40 -18.83
CA ILE A 346 -0.52 10.23 -17.68
C ILE A 346 -1.82 10.98 -17.97
N LYS A 347 -1.70 12.25 -18.38
CA LYS A 347 -2.83 13.10 -18.74
C LYS A 347 -3.62 12.52 -19.91
N ALA A 348 -2.97 12.17 -21.03
CA ALA A 348 -3.62 11.60 -22.21
C ALA A 348 -4.45 10.34 -21.91
N ARG A 349 -4.01 9.55 -20.94
CA ARG A 349 -4.70 8.32 -20.49
C ARG A 349 -5.84 8.59 -19.51
N GLY A 350 -6.07 9.84 -19.12
CA GLY A 350 -7.07 10.22 -18.13
C GLY A 350 -6.73 9.78 -16.71
N GLN A 351 -5.46 9.43 -16.46
CA GLN A 351 -5.06 8.81 -15.20
C GLN A 351 -4.85 9.87 -14.11
N VAL A 352 -5.30 9.57 -12.89
CA VAL A 352 -5.11 10.40 -11.70
C VAL A 352 -4.29 9.62 -10.69
N ILE A 353 -3.09 10.10 -10.37
CA ILE A 353 -2.20 9.47 -9.39
C ILE A 353 -1.91 10.47 -8.28
N VAL A 354 -2.17 10.10 -7.03
CA VAL A 354 -1.95 10.96 -5.86
C VAL A 354 -1.02 10.26 -4.88
N GLY A 355 0.13 10.87 -4.58
CA GLY A 355 1.06 10.40 -3.56
C GLY A 355 0.88 11.14 -2.23
N LEU A 356 0.71 10.39 -1.14
CA LEU A 356 0.86 10.87 0.24
C LEU A 356 2.16 10.32 0.80
N LEU A 357 3.04 11.22 1.26
CA LEU A 357 4.33 10.86 1.87
C LEU A 357 4.35 11.28 3.34
N HIS A 358 4.50 10.31 4.23
CA HIS A 358 4.70 10.58 5.67
C HIS A 358 6.19 10.57 6.04
N GLU A 359 6.60 11.45 6.94
CA GLU A 359 8.02 11.74 7.19
C GLU A 359 8.79 10.66 7.96
N SER A 360 8.15 9.98 8.91
CA SER A 360 8.91 9.21 9.90
C SER A 360 8.31 7.88 10.34
N ILE A 361 7.17 7.46 9.77
CA ILE A 361 6.50 6.28 10.28
C ILE A 361 7.07 5.02 9.62
N GLY A 362 7.30 3.98 10.43
CA GLY A 362 7.72 2.69 9.91
C GLY A 362 6.60 1.98 9.16
N HIS A 363 6.96 0.92 8.43
CA HIS A 363 6.06 0.14 7.57
C HIS A 363 4.71 -0.21 8.20
N LEU A 364 4.73 -0.92 9.34
CA LEU A 364 3.50 -1.31 10.04
C LEU A 364 2.69 -0.10 10.51
N GLY A 365 3.35 1.01 10.84
CA GLY A 365 2.63 2.19 11.28
C GLY A 365 1.76 2.81 10.19
N VAL A 366 2.08 2.61 8.91
CA VAL A 366 1.32 3.13 7.76
C VAL A 366 -0.13 2.63 7.74
N PHE A 367 -0.43 1.47 8.33
CA PHE A 367 -1.78 0.90 8.33
C PHE A 367 -2.29 0.45 9.72
N VAL A 368 -1.41 0.26 10.72
CA VAL A 368 -1.80 -0.20 12.07
C VAL A 368 -1.83 0.91 13.12
N SER A 369 -1.19 2.05 12.84
CA SER A 369 -1.06 3.11 13.83
C SER A 369 -2.38 3.84 14.04
N GLY A 370 -2.91 3.81 15.27
CA GLY A 370 -4.07 4.64 15.62
C GLY A 370 -3.82 6.14 15.44
N LYS A 371 -2.57 6.61 15.53
CA LYS A 371 -2.22 8.00 15.19
C LYS A 371 -2.45 8.29 13.71
N VAL A 372 -2.09 7.34 12.84
CA VAL A 372 -2.30 7.46 11.40
C VAL A 372 -3.76 7.29 11.02
N ALA A 373 -4.48 6.40 11.71
CA ALA A 373 -5.92 6.26 11.54
C ALA A 373 -6.67 7.56 11.84
N ARG A 374 -6.33 8.23 12.95
CA ARG A 374 -7.00 9.46 13.41
C ARG A 374 -6.65 10.72 12.63
N LYS A 375 -5.56 10.71 11.87
CA LYS A 375 -5.11 11.83 11.04
C LYS A 375 -5.17 11.47 9.56
N GLU A 376 -4.19 10.75 9.04
CA GLU A 376 -4.06 10.49 7.60
C GLU A 376 -5.26 9.75 7.01
N TYR A 377 -5.73 8.64 7.59
CA TYR A 377 -6.88 7.92 7.02
C TYR A 377 -8.19 8.68 7.17
N LYS A 378 -8.37 9.38 8.30
CA LYS A 378 -9.54 10.24 8.52
C LYS A 378 -9.66 11.28 7.40
N GLU A 379 -8.56 11.95 7.06
CA GLU A 379 -8.54 12.94 5.98
C GLU A 379 -8.56 12.32 4.57
N LEU A 380 -8.12 11.06 4.43
CA LEU A 380 -8.22 10.33 3.15
C LEU A 380 -9.66 9.96 2.77
N VAL A 381 -10.57 9.74 3.73
CA VAL A 381 -11.97 9.39 3.41
C VAL A 381 -12.64 10.39 2.46
N PRO A 382 -12.73 11.69 2.78
CA PRO A 382 -13.37 12.65 1.88
C PRO A 382 -12.55 12.85 0.59
N VAL A 383 -11.24 12.62 0.60
CA VAL A 383 -10.42 12.60 -0.62
C VAL A 383 -10.87 11.46 -1.54
N LEU A 384 -10.99 10.24 -1.03
CA LEU A 384 -11.36 9.06 -1.83
C LEU A 384 -12.77 9.15 -2.40
N ASP A 385 -13.68 9.88 -1.74
CA ASP A 385 -15.02 10.18 -2.24
C ASP A 385 -15.03 11.20 -3.39
N ASN A 386 -14.02 12.08 -3.45
CA ASN A 386 -14.00 13.24 -4.36
C ASN A 386 -12.87 13.22 -5.39
N ILE A 387 -11.92 12.27 -5.29
CA ILE A 387 -10.71 12.22 -6.13
C ILE A 387 -10.99 12.11 -7.63
N GLU A 388 -12.13 11.55 -8.03
CA GLU A 388 -12.52 11.48 -9.46
C GLU A 388 -12.80 12.86 -10.08
N ALA A 389 -13.01 13.90 -9.26
CA ALA A 389 -13.14 15.28 -9.71
C ALA A 389 -11.78 15.94 -10.02
N LEU A 390 -10.69 15.35 -9.54
CA LEU A 390 -9.33 15.83 -9.80
C LEU A 390 -9.00 15.66 -11.29
N ASN A 391 -8.17 16.56 -11.80
CA ASN A 391 -7.75 16.51 -13.19
C ASN A 391 -6.79 15.31 -13.39
N PRO A 392 -6.77 14.70 -14.59
CA PRO A 392 -5.71 13.75 -14.92
C PRO A 392 -4.33 14.37 -14.68
N GLY A 393 -3.43 13.62 -14.04
CA GLY A 393 -2.12 14.12 -13.65
C GLY A 393 -1.51 13.35 -12.48
N LEU A 394 -0.33 13.80 -12.07
CA LEU A 394 0.42 13.28 -10.93
C LEU A 394 0.46 14.34 -9.82
N TYR A 395 -0.02 14.00 -8.63
CA TYR A 395 -0.20 14.94 -7.54
C TYR A 395 0.50 14.46 -6.26
N GLY A 396 1.05 15.39 -5.50
CA GLY A 396 1.42 15.17 -4.10
C GLY A 396 0.35 15.76 -3.19
N MET A 397 -0.16 14.95 -2.26
CA MET A 397 -1.12 15.35 -1.26
C MET A 397 -0.40 15.82 0.01
N LYS A 398 -0.82 16.95 0.56
CA LYS A 398 -0.33 17.50 1.82
C LYS A 398 -1.49 17.68 2.79
N ILE A 399 -1.27 17.24 4.04
CA ILE A 399 -2.21 17.38 5.15
C ILE A 399 -1.58 18.36 6.15
N THR A 400 -2.13 19.57 6.23
CA THR A 400 -1.63 20.65 7.10
C THR A 400 -2.62 20.93 8.23
N GLU A 401 -2.12 21.12 9.45
CA GLU A 401 -2.95 21.43 10.62
C GLU A 401 -3.38 22.90 10.59
N LYS A 402 -4.69 23.16 10.67
CA LYS A 402 -5.26 24.49 10.90
C LYS A 402 -5.18 24.82 12.40
N SER A 403 -5.02 26.10 12.73
CA SER A 403 -4.81 26.51 14.12
C SER A 403 -5.94 26.07 15.05
N VAL A 404 -5.58 25.37 16.12
CA VAL A 404 -6.51 24.83 17.12
C VAL A 404 -7.23 25.98 17.83
N LYS A 405 -8.56 26.04 17.76
CA LYS A 405 -9.37 26.80 18.74
C LYS A 405 -9.43 25.96 20.02
N ASN A 406 -9.01 26.55 21.15
CA ASN A 406 -8.85 25.91 22.46
C ASN A 406 -9.89 24.81 22.76
N GLY A 407 -9.42 23.56 22.91
CA GLY A 407 -10.21 22.42 23.40
C GLY A 407 -10.94 21.59 22.34
N GLN A 408 -10.78 21.88 21.04
CA GLN A 408 -11.30 21.06 19.95
C GLN A 408 -10.22 20.19 19.31
N ASP A 409 -10.63 19.08 18.68
CA ASP A 409 -9.75 18.25 17.87
C ASP A 409 -9.10 19.11 16.76
N PRO A 410 -7.82 18.85 16.41
CA PRO A 410 -7.13 19.59 15.36
C PRO A 410 -7.88 19.44 14.04
N GLU A 411 -8.18 20.57 13.41
CA GLU A 411 -8.77 20.62 12.07
C GLU A 411 -7.63 20.54 11.05
N TYR A 412 -7.78 19.71 10.03
CA TYR A 412 -6.77 19.55 8.99
C TYR A 412 -7.27 20.11 7.66
N GLU A 413 -6.35 20.61 6.85
CA GLU A 413 -6.59 21.01 5.47
C GLU A 413 -5.82 20.11 4.54
N VAL A 414 -6.54 19.56 3.56
CA VAL A 414 -5.96 18.74 2.50
C VAL A 414 -5.78 19.59 1.24
N SER A 415 -4.56 19.58 0.72
CA SER A 415 -4.21 20.25 -0.54
C SER A 415 -3.44 19.31 -1.46
N PHE A 416 -3.59 19.55 -2.77
CA PHE A 416 -2.92 18.82 -3.83
C PHE A 416 -2.01 19.77 -4.60
N VAL A 417 -0.78 19.30 -4.85
CA VAL A 417 0.20 19.98 -5.69
C VAL A 417 0.47 19.08 -6.88
N GLU A 418 0.23 19.58 -8.09
CA GLU A 418 0.57 18.85 -9.30
C GLU A 418 2.09 18.84 -9.50
N TYR A 419 2.61 17.67 -9.87
CA TYR A 419 4.02 17.46 -10.16
C TYR A 419 4.22 16.89 -11.56
N ARG A 420 5.38 17.22 -12.12
CA ARG A 420 5.86 16.62 -13.34
C ARG A 420 6.56 15.30 -13.03
N LEU A 421 6.19 14.25 -13.75
CA LEU A 421 6.88 12.96 -13.69
C LEU A 421 8.37 13.10 -13.99
N GLU A 422 8.72 13.98 -14.92
CA GLU A 422 10.11 14.20 -15.34
C GLU A 422 10.98 14.81 -14.22
N ASP A 423 10.36 15.52 -13.27
CA ASP A 423 11.05 16.14 -12.14
C ASP A 423 11.10 15.19 -10.95
N ILE A 424 9.97 14.53 -10.62
CA ILE A 424 9.90 13.55 -9.54
C ILE A 424 10.84 12.37 -9.79
N ALA A 425 10.89 11.84 -11.00
CA ALA A 425 11.74 10.69 -11.32
C ALA A 425 13.21 10.97 -11.01
N LYS A 426 13.69 12.19 -11.26
CA LYS A 426 15.05 12.63 -10.92
C LYS A 426 15.25 12.83 -9.42
N GLN A 427 14.25 13.37 -8.73
CA GLN A 427 14.31 13.60 -7.28
C GLN A 427 14.32 12.28 -6.50
N LEU A 428 13.52 11.29 -6.92
CA LEU A 428 13.46 9.97 -6.29
C LEU A 428 14.71 9.12 -6.56
N ASN A 429 15.31 9.26 -7.74
CA ASN A 429 16.40 8.40 -8.22
C ASN A 429 17.71 9.18 -8.40
N LYS A 430 18.36 9.52 -7.28
CA LYS A 430 19.62 10.28 -7.25
C LYS A 430 20.74 9.72 -8.14
N TYR A 431 20.81 8.40 -8.31
CA TYR A 431 21.83 7.70 -9.10
C TYR A 431 21.32 7.21 -10.45
N GLU A 432 20.21 7.76 -10.94
CA GLU A 432 19.64 7.39 -12.24
C GLU A 432 19.40 5.86 -12.37
N ARG A 433 19.17 5.18 -11.23
CA ARG A 433 18.93 3.72 -11.12
C ARG A 433 20.06 2.85 -11.65
N VAL A 434 21.29 3.38 -11.69
CA VAL A 434 22.49 2.59 -12.00
C VAL A 434 22.69 1.47 -10.97
N ASP A 435 22.30 1.71 -9.71
CA ASP A 435 22.36 0.75 -8.62
C ASP A 435 21.38 -0.43 -8.77
N GLU A 436 20.39 -0.33 -9.68
CA GLU A 436 19.44 -1.41 -9.98
C GLU A 436 19.95 -2.35 -11.08
N GLN A 437 20.91 -1.95 -11.92
CA GLN A 437 21.42 -2.80 -13.00
C GLN A 437 21.97 -4.17 -12.53
N PRO A 438 22.66 -4.29 -11.39
CA PRO A 438 23.12 -5.57 -10.87
C PRO A 438 21.99 -6.59 -10.61
N PHE A 439 20.75 -6.14 -10.39
CA PHE A 439 19.61 -7.03 -10.17
C PHE A 439 19.21 -7.81 -11.43
N LYS A 440 19.54 -7.32 -12.63
CA LYS A 440 19.39 -8.12 -13.87
C LYS A 440 20.28 -9.36 -13.84
N ALA A 441 21.52 -9.23 -13.33
CA ALA A 441 22.38 -10.40 -13.15
C ALA A 441 21.83 -11.37 -12.08
N VAL A 442 21.19 -10.84 -11.04
CA VAL A 442 20.48 -11.66 -10.03
C VAL A 442 19.35 -12.45 -10.68
N GLU A 443 18.54 -11.83 -11.54
CA GLU A 443 17.45 -12.49 -12.28
C GLU A 443 17.99 -13.71 -13.07
N VAL A 444 19.03 -13.50 -13.89
CA VAL A 444 19.65 -14.57 -14.69
C VAL A 444 20.22 -15.71 -13.82
N ILE A 445 20.92 -15.38 -12.73
CA ILE A 445 21.48 -16.37 -11.82
C ILE A 445 20.38 -17.12 -11.06
N SER A 446 19.35 -16.40 -10.64
CA SER A 446 18.18 -16.97 -9.97
C SER A 446 17.46 -17.96 -10.87
N GLU A 447 17.21 -17.61 -12.13
CA GLU A 447 16.58 -18.53 -13.08
C GLU A 447 17.40 -19.82 -13.28
N PHE A 448 18.72 -19.69 -13.35
CA PHE A 448 19.61 -20.84 -13.47
C PHE A 448 19.54 -21.75 -12.22
N ASN A 449 19.68 -21.16 -11.02
CA ASN A 449 19.65 -21.89 -9.76
C ASN A 449 18.28 -22.54 -9.50
N GLN A 450 17.18 -21.83 -9.83
CA GLN A 450 15.82 -22.36 -9.76
C GLN A 450 15.68 -23.62 -10.61
N LYS A 451 16.05 -23.54 -11.89
CA LYS A 451 16.00 -24.69 -12.80
C LYS A 451 16.91 -25.83 -12.36
N ALA A 452 18.09 -25.52 -11.81
CA ALA A 452 18.99 -26.54 -11.28
C ALA A 452 18.37 -27.26 -10.06
N TYR A 453 17.74 -26.51 -9.16
CA TYR A 453 17.03 -27.09 -8.02
C TYR A 453 15.89 -28.01 -8.47
N GLU A 454 15.01 -27.52 -9.34
CA GLU A 454 13.86 -28.27 -9.87
C GLU A 454 14.28 -29.56 -10.57
N LEU A 455 15.36 -29.53 -11.35
CA LEU A 455 15.81 -30.69 -12.12
C LEU A 455 16.58 -31.72 -11.29
N PHE A 456 17.41 -31.28 -10.33
CA PHE A 456 18.36 -32.18 -9.67
C PHE A 456 18.04 -32.48 -8.21
N ALA A 457 17.47 -31.54 -7.46
CA ALA A 457 17.29 -31.66 -6.01
C ALA A 457 15.82 -31.84 -5.60
N GLN A 458 14.89 -31.11 -6.23
CA GLN A 458 13.47 -31.14 -5.89
C GLN A 458 12.86 -32.55 -5.86
N PRO A 459 13.11 -33.45 -6.85
CA PRO A 459 12.55 -34.81 -6.80
C PRO A 459 13.01 -35.61 -5.59
N ILE A 460 14.25 -35.37 -5.13
CA ILE A 460 14.81 -36.02 -3.93
C ILE A 460 14.16 -35.42 -2.69
N VAL A 461 14.07 -34.09 -2.59
CA VAL A 461 13.46 -33.42 -1.43
C VAL A 461 12.00 -33.86 -1.27
N GLN A 462 11.22 -33.81 -2.34
CA GLN A 462 9.81 -34.20 -2.34
C GLN A 462 9.63 -35.70 -1.99
N ALA A 463 10.58 -36.57 -2.35
CA ALA A 463 10.52 -37.99 -2.00
C ALA A 463 10.70 -38.25 -0.49
N TYR A 464 11.39 -37.37 0.24
CA TYR A 464 11.56 -37.45 1.69
C TYR A 464 10.60 -36.55 2.47
N ALA A 465 9.92 -35.61 1.81
CA ALA A 465 8.92 -34.75 2.42
C ALA A 465 7.62 -35.52 2.71
N SER A 466 7.03 -35.22 3.85
CA SER A 466 5.74 -35.75 4.28
C SER A 466 5.05 -34.72 5.16
N GLU A 467 3.74 -34.88 5.38
CA GLU A 467 3.00 -33.97 6.26
C GLU A 467 3.57 -33.95 7.68
N ASN A 468 3.94 -35.12 8.22
CA ASN A 468 4.52 -35.22 9.57
C ASN A 468 5.86 -34.50 9.69
N THR A 469 6.74 -34.64 8.70
CA THR A 469 8.03 -33.92 8.70
C THR A 469 7.83 -32.43 8.51
N ALA A 470 6.88 -32.02 7.67
CA ALA A 470 6.54 -30.62 7.45
C ALA A 470 5.96 -29.97 8.72
N GLU A 471 5.06 -30.65 9.43
CA GLU A 471 4.54 -30.17 10.71
C GLU A 471 5.65 -30.06 11.76
N LEU A 472 6.53 -31.06 11.87
CA LEU A 472 7.67 -31.00 12.79
C LEU A 472 8.59 -29.81 12.49
N ILE A 473 8.94 -29.58 11.22
CA ILE A 473 9.77 -28.43 10.82
C ILE A 473 9.08 -27.11 11.21
N ARG A 474 7.78 -26.99 10.96
CA ARG A 474 6.99 -25.80 11.32
C ARG A 474 7.00 -25.57 12.83
N GLU A 475 6.70 -26.57 13.64
CA GLU A 475 6.66 -26.45 15.11
C GLU A 475 8.03 -26.18 15.74
N MET A 476 9.09 -26.68 15.10
CA MET A 476 10.48 -26.44 15.50
C MET A 476 11.05 -25.12 14.97
N HIS A 477 10.28 -24.35 14.18
CA HIS A 477 10.72 -23.03 13.75
C HIS A 477 10.92 -22.12 14.98
N PRO A 478 12.02 -21.35 15.08
CA PRO A 478 12.32 -20.53 16.26
C PRO A 478 11.16 -19.62 16.70
N SER A 479 10.46 -18.99 15.75
CA SER A 479 9.30 -18.12 16.01
C SER A 479 8.10 -18.84 16.64
N ARG A 480 8.00 -20.18 16.56
CA ARG A 480 6.99 -20.97 17.31
C ARG A 480 7.55 -21.44 18.64
N ILE A 481 8.80 -21.92 18.66
CA ILE A 481 9.50 -22.36 19.89
C ILE A 481 9.44 -21.29 20.98
N GLU A 482 9.77 -20.04 20.66
CA GLU A 482 9.78 -18.94 21.63
C GLU A 482 8.41 -18.63 22.25
N LYS A 483 7.32 -19.14 21.66
CA LYS A 483 5.94 -18.95 22.12
C LYS A 483 5.50 -20.14 22.94
N TRP A 484 5.52 -21.36 22.37
CA TRP A 484 5.03 -22.54 23.07
C TRP A 484 5.95 -22.93 24.23
N ALA A 485 7.27 -22.70 24.17
CA ALA A 485 8.21 -23.09 25.24
C ALA A 485 8.05 -22.28 26.54
N VAL A 486 7.41 -21.10 26.49
CA VAL A 486 7.10 -20.28 27.68
C VAL A 486 5.64 -20.39 28.12
N SER A 487 4.83 -21.18 27.42
CA SER A 487 3.44 -21.44 27.81
C SER A 487 3.36 -22.28 29.08
N SER A 488 2.24 -22.16 29.79
CA SER A 488 1.91 -22.97 30.96
C SER A 488 1.74 -24.46 30.64
N ALA A 489 1.32 -24.79 29.41
CA ALA A 489 1.11 -26.17 28.96
C ALA A 489 2.42 -26.96 28.80
N PHE A 490 3.48 -26.32 28.28
CA PHE A 490 4.76 -26.99 28.01
C PHE A 490 5.85 -26.67 29.05
N ASN A 491 5.68 -25.63 29.87
CA ASN A 491 6.62 -25.26 30.92
C ASN A 491 5.96 -25.19 32.31
N PRO A 492 6.10 -26.25 33.13
CA PRO A 492 5.48 -26.30 34.46
C PRO A 492 5.90 -25.17 35.41
N PHE A 493 7.12 -24.63 35.26
CA PHE A 493 7.57 -23.50 36.08
C PHE A 493 6.79 -22.23 35.79
N MET A 494 6.36 -22.03 34.54
CA MET A 494 5.56 -20.88 34.15
C MET A 494 4.17 -20.94 34.77
N ASN A 495 3.57 -22.13 34.91
CA ASN A 495 2.27 -22.28 35.57
C ASN A 495 2.29 -21.79 37.05
N MET A 496 3.43 -21.98 37.74
CA MET A 496 3.59 -21.49 39.11
C MET A 496 3.66 -19.95 39.22
N LEU A 497 3.94 -19.23 38.12
CA LEU A 497 4.06 -17.77 38.13
C LEU A 497 2.73 -17.05 38.24
N GLN A 498 1.64 -17.59 37.69
CA GLN A 498 0.33 -16.91 37.68
C GLN A 498 -0.14 -16.46 39.08
N PRO A 499 -0.20 -17.34 40.11
CA PRO A 499 -0.61 -16.91 41.44
C PRO A 499 0.39 -15.96 42.12
N ILE A 500 1.69 -16.07 41.81
CA ILE A 500 2.73 -15.17 42.34
C ILE A 500 2.58 -13.78 41.72
N ALA A 501 2.44 -13.70 40.40
CA ALA A 501 2.23 -12.47 39.65
C ALA A 501 0.95 -11.75 40.08
N ALA A 502 -0.13 -12.48 40.38
CA ALA A 502 -1.35 -11.90 40.94
C ALA A 502 -1.11 -11.23 42.31
N LYS A 503 -0.36 -11.88 43.21
CA LYS A 503 0.02 -11.30 44.51
C LYS A 503 0.93 -10.09 44.36
N VAL A 504 1.90 -10.15 43.44
CA VAL A 504 2.81 -9.05 43.13
C VAL A 504 2.03 -7.85 42.58
N ARG A 505 1.12 -8.04 41.62
CA ARG A 505 0.24 -6.96 41.12
C ARG A 505 -0.56 -6.29 42.23
N ALA A 506 -1.13 -7.07 43.14
CA ALA A 506 -1.94 -6.55 44.24
C ALA A 506 -1.12 -5.76 45.28
N ASN A 507 0.20 -6.01 45.38
CA ASN A 507 1.06 -5.42 46.40
C ASN A 507 2.28 -4.72 45.78
N ARG A 508 2.18 -4.17 44.56
CA ARG A 508 3.31 -3.53 43.86
C ARG A 508 3.95 -2.43 44.70
N LEU A 509 5.27 -2.45 44.78
CA LEU A 509 6.09 -1.43 45.43
C LEU A 509 7.05 -0.78 44.42
N PRO A 510 6.55 0.10 43.53
CA PRO A 510 7.38 0.73 42.51
C PRO A 510 8.38 1.72 43.13
N THR A 511 9.60 1.76 42.58
CA THR A 511 10.59 2.80 42.92
C THR A 511 10.46 4.01 42.00
N ASP A 512 10.72 5.22 42.50
CA ASP A 512 10.92 6.39 41.63
C ASP A 512 12.21 6.21 40.82
N ARG A 513 12.04 5.91 39.54
CA ARG A 513 13.15 5.61 38.63
C ARG A 513 13.95 6.84 38.22
N SER A 514 13.35 8.03 38.28
CA SER A 514 14.01 9.28 37.90
C SER A 514 15.05 9.73 38.92
N ASN A 515 14.92 9.24 40.16
CA ASN A 515 15.73 9.66 41.29
C ASN A 515 16.53 8.50 41.92
N ASN A 516 16.28 7.26 41.51
CA ASN A 516 17.02 6.08 41.99
C ASN A 516 18.26 5.81 41.11
N PRO A 517 19.50 5.89 41.65
CA PRO A 517 20.73 5.75 40.87
C PRO A 517 20.88 4.36 40.22
N PHE A 518 20.32 3.31 40.80
CA PHE A 518 20.38 1.96 40.22
C PHE A 518 19.41 1.80 39.05
N ALA A 519 18.25 2.47 39.09
CA ALA A 519 17.32 2.51 37.97
C ALA A 519 17.87 3.32 36.79
N ILE A 520 18.60 4.41 37.07
CA ILE A 520 19.31 5.20 36.05
C ILE A 520 20.42 4.34 35.40
N LEU A 521 21.18 3.59 36.20
CA LEU A 521 22.19 2.66 35.69
C LEU A 521 21.55 1.54 34.84
N GLU A 522 20.41 0.99 35.26
CA GLU A 522 19.64 0.00 34.48
C GLU A 522 19.24 0.56 33.10
N GLU A 523 18.88 1.83 33.02
CA GLU A 523 18.55 2.50 31.75
C GLU A 523 19.80 2.72 30.89
N ALA A 524 20.90 3.22 31.45
CA ALA A 524 22.16 3.39 30.71
C ALA A 524 22.71 2.07 30.14
N ILE A 525 22.61 0.97 30.89
CA ILE A 525 22.97 -0.37 30.40
C ILE A 525 22.06 -0.78 29.25
N SER A 526 20.76 -0.51 29.35
CA SER A 526 19.79 -0.81 28.30
C SER A 526 20.08 -0.07 27.01
N GLU A 527 20.31 1.24 27.11
CA GLU A 527 20.65 2.10 25.98
C GLU A 527 21.94 1.63 25.31
N THR A 528 22.91 1.14 26.11
CA THR A 528 24.14 0.54 25.59
C THR A 528 23.87 -0.76 24.82
N ILE A 529 23.00 -1.64 25.32
CA ILE A 529 22.63 -2.88 24.62
C ILE A 529 21.90 -2.56 23.31
N GLU A 530 20.91 -1.66 23.36
CA GLU A 530 20.19 -1.21 22.17
C GLU A 530 21.13 -0.59 21.13
N THR A 531 22.06 0.27 21.57
CA THR A 531 23.05 0.90 20.69
C THR A 531 23.98 -0.13 20.05
N ASN A 532 24.43 -1.14 20.80
CA ASN A 532 25.27 -2.22 20.26
C ASN A 532 24.51 -3.09 19.24
N LEU A 533 23.23 -3.39 19.48
CA LEU A 533 22.40 -4.14 18.52
C LEU A 533 22.11 -3.32 17.26
N ASN A 534 21.90 -2.01 17.39
CA ASN A 534 21.79 -1.10 16.26
C ASN A 534 23.11 -1.03 15.47
N LEU A 535 24.25 -0.93 16.16
CA LEU A 535 25.57 -0.95 15.50
C LEU A 535 25.81 -2.27 14.76
N TYR A 536 25.45 -3.41 15.36
CA TYR A 536 25.51 -4.71 14.68
C TYR A 536 24.65 -4.72 13.41
N ARG A 537 23.40 -4.25 13.48
CA ARG A 537 22.52 -4.12 12.32
C ARG A 537 23.18 -3.28 11.23
N ASP A 538 23.65 -2.10 11.58
CA ASP A 538 24.20 -1.15 10.60
C ASP A 538 25.47 -1.70 9.92
N ILE A 539 26.34 -2.40 10.68
CA ILE A 539 27.51 -3.12 10.13
C ILE A 539 27.07 -4.26 9.21
N ARG A 540 26.14 -5.11 9.66
CA ARG A 540 25.63 -6.25 8.88
C ARG A 540 25.04 -5.77 7.55
N ASP A 541 24.21 -4.74 7.59
CA ASP A 541 23.53 -4.19 6.40
C ASP A 541 24.56 -3.60 5.43
N THR A 542 25.57 -2.89 5.93
CA THR A 542 26.69 -2.37 5.10
C THR A 542 27.50 -3.50 4.45
N ILE A 543 27.79 -4.57 5.18
CA ILE A 543 28.51 -5.75 4.65
C ILE A 543 27.66 -6.46 3.59
N THR A 544 26.38 -6.64 3.87
CA THR A 544 25.40 -7.28 2.97
C THR A 544 25.36 -6.55 1.63
N GLU A 545 25.20 -5.23 1.67
CA GLU A 545 25.22 -4.38 0.48
C GLU A 545 26.56 -4.44 -0.24
N SER A 546 27.67 -4.28 0.48
CA SER A 546 29.02 -4.31 -0.11
C SER A 546 29.32 -5.64 -0.81
N LEU A 547 28.90 -6.76 -0.21
CA LEU A 547 29.06 -8.10 -0.77
C LEU A 547 28.20 -8.25 -2.04
N PHE A 548 26.95 -7.79 -2.01
CA PHE A 548 26.06 -7.81 -3.16
C PHE A 548 26.70 -7.13 -4.37
N PHE A 549 27.13 -5.87 -4.21
CA PHE A 549 27.75 -5.15 -5.32
C PHE A 549 29.09 -5.76 -5.72
N SER A 550 29.89 -6.28 -4.79
CA SER A 550 31.15 -6.97 -5.13
C SER A 550 30.94 -8.20 -6.01
N ILE A 551 29.85 -8.95 -5.79
CA ILE A 551 29.51 -10.13 -6.59
C ILE A 551 28.95 -9.72 -7.95
N TYR A 552 27.93 -8.87 -7.97
CA TYR A 552 27.13 -8.61 -9.17
C TYR A 552 27.68 -7.48 -10.07
N THR A 553 28.63 -6.68 -9.59
CA THR A 553 29.41 -5.75 -10.44
C THR A 553 30.75 -6.32 -10.90
N SER A 554 31.02 -7.60 -10.60
CA SER A 554 32.17 -8.32 -11.15
C SER A 554 32.12 -8.40 -12.68
N PRO A 555 33.25 -8.68 -13.37
CA PRO A 555 33.26 -8.85 -14.83
C PRO A 555 32.24 -9.89 -15.34
N PHE A 556 31.98 -10.93 -14.55
CA PHE A 556 30.96 -11.93 -14.87
C PHE A 556 29.54 -11.36 -14.72
N GLY A 557 29.25 -10.62 -13.66
CA GLY A 557 27.97 -9.94 -13.48
C GLY A 557 27.69 -8.94 -14.60
N ILE A 558 28.68 -8.12 -14.97
CA ILE A 558 28.57 -7.17 -16.10
C ILE A 558 28.32 -7.92 -17.43
N TYR A 559 29.00 -9.04 -17.67
CA TYR A 559 28.76 -9.87 -18.85
C TYR A 559 27.31 -10.37 -18.91
N LEU A 560 26.75 -10.84 -17.79
CA LEU A 560 25.35 -11.28 -17.72
C LEU A 560 24.39 -10.12 -18.02
N ILE A 561 24.61 -8.95 -17.43
CA ILE A 561 23.80 -7.74 -17.68
C ILE A 561 23.81 -7.39 -19.18
N GLN A 562 24.98 -7.41 -19.82
CA GLN A 562 25.11 -7.09 -21.25
C GLN A 562 24.43 -8.12 -22.17
N LYS A 563 24.46 -9.40 -21.79
CA LYS A 563 23.80 -10.48 -22.54
C LYS A 563 22.28 -10.40 -22.43
N ASP A 564 21.79 -9.95 -21.28
CA ASP A 564 20.37 -9.87 -20.96
C ASP A 564 19.69 -8.56 -21.42
N ASN A 565 20.41 -7.64 -22.06
CA ASN A 565 19.89 -6.40 -22.67
C ASN A 565 18.82 -6.58 -23.78
N LYS A 566 18.18 -7.76 -23.87
CA LYS A 566 16.97 -8.01 -24.68
C LYS A 566 15.66 -7.92 -23.87
N SER A 567 15.71 -7.81 -22.54
CA SER A 567 14.53 -7.48 -21.71
C SER A 567 14.17 -5.99 -21.88
N MET A 568 12.87 -5.65 -21.97
CA MET A 568 12.37 -4.27 -22.11
C MET A 568 13.12 -3.29 -21.19
N GLU A 569 13.86 -2.34 -21.77
CA GLU A 569 14.46 -1.25 -21.00
C GLU A 569 13.35 -0.40 -20.37
N PRO A 570 13.52 0.09 -19.12
CA PRO A 570 12.66 1.11 -18.55
C PRO A 570 12.44 2.23 -19.57
N ARG A 571 11.19 2.67 -19.75
CA ARG A 571 10.92 3.80 -20.65
C ARG A 571 11.53 5.04 -20.05
N GLU A 572 12.73 5.42 -20.46
CA GLU A 572 13.37 6.64 -19.97
C GLU A 572 12.47 7.87 -20.30
N PRO A 573 11.87 8.52 -19.29
CA PRO A 573 10.97 9.65 -19.53
C PRO A 573 11.71 10.91 -20.01
N HIS A 574 13.03 10.84 -20.21
CA HIS A 574 13.92 11.98 -20.48
C HIS A 574 14.44 12.07 -21.92
N LYS A 575 14.14 11.11 -22.80
CA LYS A 575 14.66 11.12 -24.19
C LYS A 575 13.90 12.05 -25.14
N ILE A 576 12.72 12.56 -24.77
CA ILE A 576 11.92 13.42 -25.66
C ILE A 576 12.25 14.90 -25.41
N LYS A 577 13.15 15.44 -26.23
CA LYS A 577 13.57 16.86 -26.15
C LYS A 577 12.49 17.87 -26.57
N ASP A 578 11.50 17.42 -27.35
CA ASP A 578 10.41 18.25 -27.85
C ASP A 578 9.05 17.63 -27.44
N PRO A 579 8.37 18.19 -26.43
CA PRO A 579 7.10 17.66 -25.93
C PRO A 579 6.01 17.56 -27.01
N THR A 580 6.05 18.42 -28.03
CA THR A 580 5.07 18.37 -29.12
C THR A 580 5.23 17.15 -30.01
N LYS A 581 6.41 16.53 -30.04
CA LYS A 581 6.70 15.32 -30.83
C LYS A 581 6.36 14.03 -30.09
N GLN A 582 5.83 14.12 -28.87
CA GLN A 582 5.37 12.93 -28.15
C GLN A 582 4.25 12.23 -28.94
N PRO A 583 4.27 10.88 -29.05
CA PRO A 583 3.22 10.15 -29.76
C PRO A 583 1.81 10.46 -29.25
N VAL A 584 1.65 10.66 -27.94
CA VAL A 584 0.36 11.01 -27.32
C VAL A 584 -0.14 12.38 -27.73
N VAL A 585 0.73 13.39 -27.84
CA VAL A 585 0.38 14.75 -28.27
C VAL A 585 0.04 14.77 -29.77
N GLN A 586 0.81 14.05 -30.59
CA GLN A 586 0.55 13.91 -32.02
C GLN A 586 -0.78 13.18 -32.28
N GLN A 587 -1.05 12.11 -31.52
CA GLN A 587 -2.32 11.40 -31.59
C GLN A 587 -3.49 12.30 -31.17
N ALA A 588 -3.35 13.06 -30.08
CA ALA A 588 -4.35 14.04 -29.66
C ALA A 588 -4.64 15.07 -30.76
N LEU A 589 -3.59 15.57 -31.44
CA LEU A 589 -3.72 16.51 -32.55
C LEU A 589 -4.45 15.91 -33.76
N LEU A 590 -4.20 14.64 -34.10
CA LEU A 590 -4.95 13.94 -35.15
C LEU A 590 -6.43 13.78 -34.78
N ASP A 591 -6.70 13.58 -33.49
CA ASP A 591 -8.05 13.39 -32.94
C ASP A 591 -8.74 14.71 -32.53
N ILE A 592 -8.19 15.87 -32.89
CA ILE A 592 -8.69 17.21 -32.47
C ILE A 592 -10.16 17.47 -32.82
N ASN A 593 -10.70 16.77 -33.84
CA ASN A 593 -12.09 16.89 -34.30
C ASN A 593 -13.02 15.80 -33.72
N LYS A 594 -12.55 14.93 -32.81
CA LYS A 594 -13.33 13.84 -32.21
C LYS A 594 -13.77 14.18 -30.78
N GLY A 595 -14.88 13.60 -30.32
CA GLY A 595 -15.37 13.71 -28.92
C GLY A 595 -16.64 14.56 -28.72
N GLY A 596 -17.13 15.22 -29.77
CA GLY A 596 -18.47 15.82 -29.80
C GLY A 596 -18.71 16.88 -28.70
N LEU A 597 -19.93 16.89 -28.15
CA LEU A 597 -20.37 17.83 -27.11
C LEU A 597 -19.45 17.86 -25.88
N ILE A 598 -19.08 16.69 -25.35
CA ILE A 598 -18.28 16.58 -24.12
C ILE A 598 -16.89 17.21 -24.34
N ALA A 599 -16.23 16.87 -25.45
CA ALA A 599 -14.93 17.47 -25.78
C ALA A 599 -15.03 18.99 -25.94
N ALA A 600 -16.09 19.50 -26.58
CA ALA A 600 -16.30 20.94 -26.73
C ALA A 600 -16.48 21.65 -25.36
N VAL A 601 -17.28 21.07 -24.46
CA VAL A 601 -17.49 21.61 -23.11
C VAL A 601 -16.18 21.62 -22.32
N VAL A 602 -15.47 20.50 -22.28
CA VAL A 602 -14.23 20.36 -21.53
C VAL A 602 -13.16 21.31 -22.05
N ARG A 603 -13.01 21.40 -23.37
CA ARG A 603 -12.07 22.32 -24.03
C ARG A 603 -12.34 23.77 -23.64
N THR A 604 -13.61 24.18 -23.57
CA THR A 604 -13.98 25.54 -23.18
C THR A 604 -13.70 25.82 -21.71
N ILE A 605 -13.96 24.85 -20.82
CA ILE A 605 -13.59 24.96 -19.40
C ILE A 605 -12.07 25.10 -19.26
N LEU A 606 -11.29 24.24 -19.92
CA LEU A 606 -9.82 24.27 -19.85
C LEU A 606 -9.20 25.57 -20.39
N LEU A 607 -9.77 26.16 -21.44
CA LEU A 607 -9.30 27.46 -21.95
C LEU A 607 -9.67 28.65 -21.04
N LEU A 608 -10.65 28.46 -20.15
CA LEU A 608 -11.10 29.46 -19.18
C LEU A 608 -10.47 29.26 -17.79
N GLU A 609 -10.06 28.04 -17.44
CA GLU A 609 -9.30 27.71 -16.23
C GLU A 609 -7.95 28.45 -16.25
N LYS A 610 -7.50 28.89 -15.07
CA LYS A 610 -6.17 29.49 -14.90
C LYS A 610 -5.15 28.41 -14.56
N ASP A 611 -3.96 28.50 -15.14
CA ASP A 611 -2.82 27.68 -14.72
C ASP A 611 -2.37 28.05 -13.30
N GLY A 612 -2.18 27.04 -12.44
CA GLY A 612 -1.34 27.14 -11.25
C GLY A 612 -2.01 27.44 -9.90
N GLU A 613 -3.29 27.12 -9.70
CA GLU A 613 -3.92 27.27 -8.37
C GLU A 613 -3.67 26.05 -7.47
N HIS A 614 -3.45 26.30 -6.17
CA HIS A 614 -3.44 25.26 -5.15
C HIS A 614 -4.82 24.61 -5.06
N ILE A 615 -4.91 23.32 -5.36
CA ILE A 615 -6.17 22.58 -5.32
C ILE A 615 -6.42 22.13 -3.88
N THR A 616 -7.45 22.67 -3.23
CA THR A 616 -7.90 22.21 -1.91
C THR A 616 -9.01 21.17 -2.04
N LEU A 617 -9.26 20.40 -0.97
CA LEU A 617 -10.38 19.46 -0.92
C LEU A 617 -11.73 20.18 -1.08
N ASP A 618 -11.94 21.31 -0.41
CA ASP A 618 -13.15 22.13 -0.51
C ASP A 618 -13.43 22.55 -1.97
N TYR A 619 -12.37 22.87 -2.72
CA TYR A 619 -12.48 23.19 -4.13
C TYR A 619 -12.92 21.97 -4.95
N LEU A 620 -12.41 20.77 -4.65
CA LEU A 620 -12.82 19.53 -5.33
C LEU A 620 -14.28 19.17 -5.05
N GLU A 621 -14.73 19.33 -3.81
CA GLU A 621 -16.12 19.12 -3.41
C GLU A 621 -17.05 20.09 -4.17
N THR A 622 -16.73 21.38 -4.15
CA THR A 622 -17.47 22.42 -4.89
C THR A 622 -17.49 22.13 -6.39
N LYS A 623 -16.36 21.68 -6.96
CA LYS A 623 -16.25 21.32 -8.38
C LYS A 623 -17.14 20.13 -8.71
N LYS A 624 -17.14 19.08 -7.88
CA LYS A 624 -17.98 17.89 -8.06
C LYS A 624 -19.47 18.25 -8.01
N GLU A 625 -19.90 19.06 -7.04
CA GLU A 625 -21.28 19.56 -6.94
C GLU A 625 -21.68 20.38 -8.16
N SER A 626 -20.79 21.25 -8.65
CA SER A 626 -21.01 22.06 -9.85
C SER A 626 -21.17 21.17 -11.10
N VAL A 627 -20.32 20.14 -11.25
CA VAL A 627 -20.42 19.19 -12.36
C VAL A 627 -21.75 18.40 -12.28
N GLN A 628 -22.16 17.98 -11.07
CA GLN A 628 -23.45 17.30 -10.85
C GLN A 628 -24.66 18.18 -11.23
N LYS A 629 -24.60 19.49 -10.96
CA LYS A 629 -25.65 20.43 -11.36
C LYS A 629 -25.88 20.44 -12.87
N TYR A 630 -24.83 20.26 -13.68
CA TYR A 630 -24.90 20.36 -15.14
C TYR A 630 -24.88 19.03 -15.88
N LEU A 631 -24.58 17.93 -15.18
CA LEU A 631 -24.50 16.56 -15.70
C LEU A 631 -25.76 16.15 -16.49
N HIS A 632 -26.95 16.55 -16.01
CA HIS A 632 -28.23 16.26 -16.68
C HIS A 632 -28.35 16.84 -18.10
N LEU A 633 -27.57 17.88 -18.44
CA LEU A 633 -27.56 18.49 -19.77
C LEU A 633 -26.69 17.69 -20.76
N LEU A 634 -25.69 16.96 -20.26
CA LEU A 634 -24.63 16.32 -21.06
C LEU A 634 -24.92 14.85 -21.38
N GLY A 635 -26.01 14.29 -20.82
CA GLY A 635 -26.41 12.89 -21.00
C GLY A 635 -25.68 11.91 -20.08
N SER A 636 -25.89 10.61 -20.30
CA SER A 636 -25.19 9.55 -19.56
C SER A 636 -23.82 9.26 -20.17
N PHE A 637 -22.78 9.23 -19.36
CA PHE A 637 -21.41 8.90 -19.75
C PHE A 637 -20.68 8.16 -18.64
N GLU A 638 -19.69 7.34 -19.01
CA GLU A 638 -18.77 6.72 -18.05
C GLU A 638 -17.73 7.76 -17.58
N ILE A 639 -17.45 7.80 -16.27
CA ILE A 639 -16.51 8.75 -15.67
C ILE A 639 -15.09 8.57 -16.23
N ALA A 640 -14.70 7.32 -16.52
CA ALA A 640 -13.40 7.01 -17.11
C ALA A 640 -13.24 7.65 -18.51
N ASP A 641 -14.28 7.58 -19.34
CA ASP A 641 -14.27 8.16 -20.69
C ASP A 641 -14.13 9.68 -20.63
N VAL A 642 -14.83 10.33 -19.69
CA VAL A 642 -14.73 11.79 -19.50
C VAL A 642 -13.33 12.20 -19.06
N ARG A 643 -12.70 11.46 -18.15
CA ARG A 643 -11.32 11.74 -17.73
C ARG A 643 -10.33 11.60 -18.89
N GLN A 644 -10.49 10.57 -19.73
CA GLN A 644 -9.66 10.39 -20.91
C GLN A 644 -9.86 11.51 -21.95
N ILE A 645 -11.11 11.87 -22.25
CA ILE A 645 -11.43 13.02 -23.11
C ILE A 645 -10.77 14.27 -22.54
N ARG A 646 -10.93 14.52 -21.24
CA ARG A 646 -10.40 15.69 -20.58
C ARG A 646 -8.89 15.80 -20.69
N GLY A 647 -8.17 14.74 -20.36
CA GLY A 647 -6.72 14.75 -20.43
C GLY A 647 -6.20 14.95 -21.86
N ARG A 648 -6.88 14.41 -22.87
CA ARG A 648 -6.59 14.70 -24.28
C ARG A 648 -6.87 16.16 -24.64
N GLU A 649 -8.02 16.71 -24.24
CA GLU A 649 -8.36 18.10 -24.50
C GLU A 649 -7.40 19.07 -23.78
N GLU A 650 -6.88 18.71 -22.61
CA GLU A 650 -5.88 19.49 -21.88
C GLU A 650 -4.58 19.61 -22.66
N LEU A 651 -4.08 18.51 -23.24
CA LEU A 651 -2.91 18.54 -24.12
C LEU A 651 -3.14 19.44 -25.35
N LEU A 652 -4.33 19.37 -25.94
CA LEU A 652 -4.71 20.19 -27.09
C LEU A 652 -4.80 21.67 -26.74
N CYS A 653 -5.39 22.02 -25.60
CA CYS A 653 -5.50 23.39 -25.10
C CYS A 653 -4.12 23.96 -24.75
N TYR A 654 -3.25 23.16 -24.17
CA TYR A 654 -1.90 23.57 -23.77
C TYR A 654 -0.97 23.78 -24.98
N TYR A 655 -0.84 22.78 -25.86
CA TYR A 655 0.10 22.83 -26.99
C TYR A 655 -0.46 23.53 -28.24
N TYR A 656 -1.79 23.53 -28.44
CA TYR A 656 -2.43 24.05 -29.66
C TYR A 656 -3.68 24.91 -29.38
N PRO A 657 -3.64 25.92 -28.48
CA PRO A 657 -4.83 26.65 -28.02
C PRO A 657 -5.67 27.25 -29.17
N GLU A 658 -5.02 27.86 -30.16
CA GLU A 658 -5.71 28.46 -31.31
C GLU A 658 -6.39 27.42 -32.21
N LYS A 659 -5.74 26.28 -32.47
CA LYS A 659 -6.35 25.20 -33.27
C LYS A 659 -7.52 24.55 -32.52
N SER A 660 -7.39 24.43 -31.20
CA SER A 660 -8.44 23.91 -30.31
C SER A 660 -9.69 24.79 -30.38
N LEU A 661 -9.52 26.12 -30.34
CA LEU A 661 -10.63 27.07 -30.53
C LEU A 661 -11.28 26.96 -31.92
N GLN A 662 -10.47 26.96 -32.98
CA GLN A 662 -10.97 26.95 -34.37
C GLN A 662 -11.74 25.67 -34.75
N THR A 663 -11.53 24.58 -34.01
CA THR A 663 -12.16 23.26 -34.28
C THR A 663 -13.46 23.03 -33.50
N LEU A 664 -13.85 23.94 -32.58
CA LEU A 664 -15.13 23.87 -31.85
C LEU A 664 -16.37 23.69 -32.77
N PRO A 665 -16.51 24.39 -33.92
CA PRO A 665 -17.65 24.19 -34.81
C PRO A 665 -17.75 22.77 -35.39
N LYS A 666 -16.60 22.09 -35.56
CA LYS A 666 -16.56 20.71 -36.07
C LYS A 666 -17.02 19.71 -35.01
N LEU A 667 -16.65 19.94 -33.75
CA LEU A 667 -17.12 19.15 -32.61
C LEU A 667 -18.63 19.29 -32.39
N LEU A 668 -19.17 20.49 -32.64
CA LEU A 668 -20.59 20.83 -32.50
C LEU A 668 -21.34 20.81 -33.84
N SER A 669 -21.00 19.86 -34.72
CA SER A 669 -21.61 19.74 -36.05
C SER A 669 -23.09 19.34 -36.01
N LYS A 670 -23.54 18.69 -34.93
CA LYS A 670 -24.95 18.35 -34.72
C LYS A 670 -25.70 19.56 -34.12
N PRO A 671 -26.85 19.96 -34.68
CA PRO A 671 -27.63 21.10 -34.17
C PRO A 671 -27.99 20.99 -32.69
N LYS A 672 -28.42 19.79 -32.25
CA LYS A 672 -28.78 19.51 -30.84
C LYS A 672 -27.60 19.69 -29.88
N ASP A 673 -26.40 19.25 -30.27
CA ASP A 673 -25.19 19.39 -29.47
C ASP A 673 -24.81 20.87 -29.37
N LYS A 674 -24.92 21.62 -30.48
CA LYS A 674 -24.67 23.07 -30.50
C LYS A 674 -25.62 23.84 -29.57
N GLU A 675 -26.92 23.55 -29.60
CA GLU A 675 -27.91 24.17 -28.71
C GLU A 675 -27.63 23.85 -27.23
N THR A 676 -27.34 22.59 -26.94
CA THR A 676 -27.04 22.13 -25.58
C THR A 676 -25.75 22.77 -25.06
N TYR A 677 -24.72 22.86 -25.90
CA TYR A 677 -23.48 23.55 -25.60
C TYR A 677 -23.69 25.05 -25.32
N ILE A 678 -24.48 25.75 -26.14
CA ILE A 678 -24.76 27.18 -25.93
C ILE A 678 -25.48 27.38 -24.59
N LYS A 679 -26.48 26.54 -24.27
CA LYS A 679 -27.18 26.58 -22.99
C LYS A 679 -26.23 26.35 -21.82
N PHE A 680 -25.37 25.34 -21.90
CA PHE A 680 -24.35 25.07 -20.89
C PHE A 680 -23.38 26.25 -20.74
N PHE A 681 -22.89 26.80 -21.84
CA PHE A 681 -21.93 27.90 -21.84
C PHE A 681 -22.50 29.19 -21.25
N SER A 682 -23.77 29.51 -21.52
CA SER A 682 -24.46 30.63 -20.90
C SER A 682 -24.60 30.45 -19.38
N LEU A 683 -24.97 29.25 -18.92
CA LEU A 683 -25.07 28.94 -17.50
C LEU A 683 -23.69 28.99 -16.80
N LEU A 684 -22.65 28.45 -17.45
CA LEU A 684 -21.28 28.49 -16.94
C LEU A 684 -20.80 29.95 -16.79
N ALA A 685 -21.11 30.81 -17.76
CA ALA A 685 -20.78 32.24 -17.73
C ALA A 685 -21.56 33.03 -16.67
N GLU A 686 -22.73 32.55 -16.25
CA GLU A 686 -23.51 33.09 -15.14
C GLU A 686 -22.95 32.63 -13.78
N ASP A 687 -22.62 31.35 -13.63
CA ASP A 687 -22.03 30.78 -12.40
C ASP A 687 -20.61 31.30 -12.15
N THR A 688 -19.76 31.45 -13.16
CA THR A 688 -18.39 32.03 -12.99
C THR A 688 -18.41 33.50 -12.56
N LYS A 689 -19.48 34.24 -12.85
CA LYS A 689 -19.69 35.59 -12.29
C LYS A 689 -20.05 35.55 -10.80
N ALA A 690 -20.58 34.44 -10.30
CA ALA A 690 -21.01 34.27 -8.91
C ALA A 690 -19.91 33.74 -7.98
N THR A 691 -18.93 32.96 -8.48
CA THR A 691 -17.92 32.25 -7.65
C THR A 691 -16.55 32.92 -7.53
N THR A 692 -16.20 33.91 -8.37
CA THR A 692 -14.94 34.66 -8.28
C THR A 692 -15.22 36.14 -8.30
N THR A 693 -15.06 36.85 -7.17
CA THR A 693 -15.00 38.33 -7.01
C THR A 693 -15.56 39.20 -8.17
N GLY A 694 -16.76 38.88 -8.65
CA GLY A 694 -17.60 39.66 -9.55
C GLY A 694 -17.20 39.87 -11.03
N LYS A 695 -16.02 39.48 -11.54
CA LYS A 695 -15.68 39.72 -12.98
C LYS A 695 -14.75 38.67 -13.58
N LEU A 696 -15.18 38.03 -14.69
CA LEU A 696 -14.29 37.39 -15.66
C LEU A 696 -13.15 38.37 -16.01
N CYS A 697 -11.91 37.91 -16.01
CA CYS A 697 -10.78 38.79 -16.34
C CYS A 697 -10.88 39.23 -17.82
N ALA A 698 -10.21 40.33 -18.19
CA ALA A 698 -10.26 40.86 -19.56
C ALA A 698 -9.86 39.81 -20.62
N GLN A 699 -8.99 38.87 -20.27
CA GLN A 699 -8.57 37.77 -21.14
C GLN A 699 -9.66 36.71 -21.31
N GLN A 700 -10.35 36.31 -20.23
CA GLN A 700 -11.49 35.39 -20.28
C GLN A 700 -12.68 36.01 -21.04
N GLN A 701 -12.96 37.30 -20.86
CA GLN A 701 -14.01 38.00 -21.60
C GLN A 701 -13.74 37.99 -23.12
N ARG A 702 -12.51 38.29 -23.54
CA ARG A 702 -12.10 38.19 -24.95
C ARG A 702 -12.22 36.77 -25.49
N LEU A 703 -11.89 35.77 -24.69
CA LEU A 703 -12.01 34.37 -25.09
C LEU A 703 -13.49 33.97 -25.27
N VAL A 704 -14.37 34.42 -24.36
CA VAL A 704 -15.82 34.22 -24.46
C VAL A 704 -16.38 34.87 -25.72
N GLU A 705 -15.99 36.11 -26.04
CA GLU A 705 -16.38 36.79 -27.28
C GLU A 705 -15.86 36.05 -28.52
N LYS A 706 -14.63 35.55 -28.48
CA LYS A 706 -14.03 34.77 -29.57
C LYS A 706 -14.77 33.45 -29.80
N ILE A 707 -15.18 32.75 -28.74
CA ILE A 707 -15.99 31.52 -28.83
C ILE A 707 -17.36 31.83 -29.45
N LYS A 708 -18.04 32.89 -29.01
CA LYS A 708 -19.31 33.35 -29.59
C LYS A 708 -19.18 33.65 -31.08
N HIS A 709 -18.12 34.37 -31.46
CA HIS A 709 -17.83 34.68 -32.86
C HIS A 709 -17.59 33.42 -33.70
N ILE A 710 -16.76 32.47 -33.22
CA ILE A 710 -16.47 31.21 -33.92
C ILE A 710 -17.73 30.35 -34.11
N LEU A 711 -18.67 30.41 -33.16
CA LEU A 711 -19.90 29.62 -33.20
C LEU A 711 -21.06 30.32 -33.93
N ASN A 712 -20.90 31.58 -34.36
CA ASN A 712 -21.94 32.44 -34.91
C ASN A 712 -23.15 32.57 -33.95
N VAL A 713 -22.91 32.93 -32.69
CA VAL A 713 -23.93 33.06 -31.62
C VAL A 713 -23.83 34.41 -30.92
#